data_AF-A0AAW1P9Q0-F1
#
_entry.id   AF-A0AAW1P9Q0-F1
#
_cell.length_a   1.000
_cell.length_b   1.000
_cell.length_c   1.000
_cell.angle_alpha   90.00
_cell.angle_beta   90.00
_cell.angle_gamma   90.00
#
_symmetry.space_group_name_H-M   'P 1'
#
loop_
_entity.id
_entity.type
_entity.pdbx_description
1 polymer ?
#
loop_
_entity_poly.entity_id
_entity_poly.type
_entity_poly.pdbx_seq_one_letter_code
_entity_poly.pdbx_strand_id
1 'polypeptide(L)'
;MTASSVRGVRILAPVPSEYVTILTPEALAFVAHLARSYGKRVEGLLAQREVVQARFDAGVKPTFLPETRHVRESDWQVGKLPADLQDRRVEITGPVDRKMVINALNSGASVFMADFEDSNAPTWANQIEGQINLRDAVRGAISFTDPKSGKQYSLKSKVATLMVRPRGWHLLEKHIRVDDKPMPAALFDFALYFFHNARALLAKGSGPYFYLPKMQSHLEARLWNEVFLDAQNLLGIPRGSIKATCLIETLPAAFEMDEILYELREHSAGLNCGRWDYIFSFIKTRRNDPAAIMPDRGVVTMRQPCMQAYSLLLIRTCHRRGVHAMGGMAAQIPIKNDPAANAAALEKVKADKENEVKNGHDGTWVAHPALVPIAKGIFDAGMKTANQIHVARTDVNVTAVDLLAVPEGPRTEATLRTNCAVGVQYLEAWLGGMGCVPIDNLMEDAATAEICRTQVWQWLRHGAKLDGGSVLTVQRFSQILDEEMSKLRSKLGVERFDKGNFAEAIRLFDEFSTSERLSDFLTLPAYDYLVQRPPSGVSKLLLQGPNTPRQQILEIRSALMEDRACEACILNYRRDKTSFWNQFLLQPVQDADGKTVMYLGLQADVTEELTAGSQVTAEEVAKESAAKGSFETARMQHQQVVELLAILQTWQAPQAGLEPLHAAQSFGVNPSIPSSLMMPLLRLRHPFVLSNPRLPDGPICHASPMFLALTQYSIDQVVGRNCRFLQGPGTDADQVLKVREAVHSPCPHPVTVRLLNYRRDGTPFWNNLHVAPIRDNEGQVAFFVGVQLDITLGPSSAAPDSEQADMVRRHTDSEVTAGRCQDAASGSSSACLHRQPEPLLSALSAPCALQAADPSDKERRAQQSVVAAVRVACRSLGAKEGLRRSADFQQHASMDTPLRRVSSDAQGARRSVDGALFRLPSRFSREAIPHPG
;
A
#
# COMPACT_ATOMS: atom_id res chain seq x y z
N MET A 1 -12.47 -1.59 -21.64
CA MET A 1 -13.35 -1.46 -20.46
C MET A 1 -14.73 -1.92 -20.88
N THR A 2 -15.37 -2.83 -20.14
CA THR A 2 -16.79 -3.16 -20.30
C THR A 2 -17.59 -2.36 -19.27
N ALA A 3 -18.50 -1.51 -19.74
CA ALA A 3 -19.44 -0.84 -18.84
C ALA A 3 -20.41 -1.89 -18.26
N SER A 4 -20.62 -1.87 -16.94
CA SER A 4 -21.70 -2.67 -16.36
C SER A 4 -23.05 -2.03 -16.72
N SER A 5 -24.08 -2.84 -16.91
CA SER A 5 -25.47 -2.37 -16.96
C SER A 5 -25.96 -1.83 -15.60
N VAL A 6 -25.26 -2.16 -14.50
CA VAL A 6 -25.59 -1.68 -13.16
C VAL A 6 -25.05 -0.27 -12.95
N ARG A 7 -25.95 0.69 -12.68
CA ARG A 7 -25.62 2.10 -12.42
C ARG A 7 -24.50 2.22 -11.39
N GLY A 8 -23.44 2.95 -11.75
CA GLY A 8 -22.30 3.25 -10.87
C GLY A 8 -21.25 2.13 -10.74
N VAL A 9 -21.45 0.96 -11.36
CA VAL A 9 -20.49 -0.14 -11.32
C VAL A 9 -19.55 -0.08 -12.52
N ARG A 10 -18.24 -0.09 -12.29
CA ARG A 10 -17.21 -0.11 -13.34
C ARG A 10 -16.25 -1.28 -13.12
N ILE A 11 -16.19 -2.20 -14.10
CA ILE A 11 -15.20 -3.27 -14.12
C ILE A 11 -13.99 -2.77 -14.94
N LEU A 12 -12.81 -2.82 -14.34
CA LEU A 12 -11.57 -2.28 -14.90
C LEU A 12 -10.74 -3.36 -15.61
N ALA A 13 -10.88 -4.62 -15.20
CA ALA A 13 -10.23 -5.77 -15.80
C ALA A 13 -11.01 -6.35 -17.01
N PRO A 14 -10.38 -7.22 -17.83
CA PRO A 14 -11.08 -7.97 -18.86
C PRO A 14 -12.19 -8.87 -18.30
N VAL A 15 -13.26 -9.07 -19.07
CA VAL A 15 -14.33 -10.02 -18.75
C VAL A 15 -14.50 -10.98 -19.93
N PRO A 16 -13.82 -12.15 -19.90
CA PRO A 16 -14.11 -13.27 -20.80
C PRO A 16 -15.58 -13.72 -20.71
N SER A 17 -16.08 -14.38 -21.75
CA SER A 17 -17.48 -14.83 -21.84
C SER A 17 -17.90 -15.73 -20.67
N GLU A 18 -17.00 -16.58 -20.21
CA GLU A 18 -17.15 -17.42 -19.02
C GLU A 18 -17.36 -16.62 -17.72
N TYR A 19 -16.68 -15.49 -17.53
CA TYR A 19 -16.77 -14.67 -16.32
C TYR A 19 -18.14 -13.96 -16.20
N VAL A 20 -18.83 -13.73 -17.33
CA VAL A 20 -20.21 -13.19 -17.36
C VAL A 20 -21.18 -14.09 -16.57
N THR A 21 -20.89 -15.39 -16.47
CA THR A 21 -21.71 -16.36 -15.70
C THR A 21 -21.57 -16.24 -14.18
N ILE A 22 -20.65 -15.39 -13.69
CA ILE A 22 -20.55 -14.95 -12.29
C ILE A 22 -20.95 -13.48 -12.17
N LEU A 23 -20.44 -12.64 -13.07
CA LEU A 23 -20.62 -11.18 -13.08
C LEU A 23 -21.92 -10.77 -13.78
N THR A 24 -23.04 -11.44 -13.44
CA THR A 24 -24.37 -11.13 -13.97
C THR A 24 -24.86 -9.76 -13.46
N PRO A 25 -25.77 -9.07 -14.16
CA PRO A 25 -26.31 -7.79 -13.70
C PRO A 25 -26.90 -7.83 -12.29
N GLU A 26 -27.54 -8.94 -11.93
CA GLU A 26 -28.18 -9.16 -10.63
C GLU A 26 -27.15 -9.37 -9.52
N ALA A 27 -26.10 -10.17 -9.79
CA ALA A 27 -24.99 -10.35 -8.86
C ALA A 27 -24.20 -9.04 -8.66
N LEU A 28 -23.99 -8.27 -9.73
CA LEU A 28 -23.33 -6.96 -9.67
C LEU A 28 -24.19 -5.91 -8.94
N ALA A 29 -25.52 -5.96 -9.06
CA ALA A 29 -26.43 -5.12 -8.30
C ALA A 29 -26.39 -5.46 -6.80
N PHE A 30 -26.33 -6.75 -6.44
CA PHE A 30 -26.19 -7.21 -5.07
C PHE A 30 -24.83 -6.81 -4.44
N VAL A 31 -23.73 -7.00 -5.17
CA VAL A 31 -22.38 -6.50 -4.81
C VAL A 31 -22.41 -4.98 -4.59
N ALA A 32 -23.03 -4.22 -5.50
CA ALA A 32 -23.11 -2.76 -5.41
C ALA A 32 -24.00 -2.26 -4.27
N HIS A 33 -25.07 -2.98 -3.92
CA HIS A 33 -25.88 -2.68 -2.73
C HIS A 33 -25.04 -2.80 -1.46
N LEU A 34 -24.38 -3.95 -1.24
CA LEU A 34 -23.55 -4.17 -0.05
C LEU A 34 -22.39 -3.15 0.03
N ALA A 35 -21.79 -2.78 -1.12
CA ALA A 35 -20.79 -1.71 -1.21
C ALA A 35 -21.32 -0.36 -0.69
N ARG A 36 -22.53 0.02 -1.09
CA ARG A 36 -23.17 1.31 -0.73
C ARG A 36 -23.61 1.34 0.73
N SER A 37 -24.21 0.25 1.21
CA SER A 37 -24.68 0.11 2.60
C SER A 37 -23.51 0.09 3.60
N TYR A 38 -22.44 -0.67 3.28
CA TYR A 38 -21.42 -1.01 4.27
C TYR A 38 -20.02 -0.44 4.01
N GLY A 39 -19.71 0.04 2.80
CA GLY A 39 -18.36 0.54 2.45
C GLY A 39 -17.84 1.63 3.40
N LYS A 40 -18.68 2.62 3.74
CA LYS A 40 -18.34 3.66 4.74
C LYS A 40 -18.12 3.11 6.15
N ARG A 41 -18.75 1.98 6.49
CA ARG A 41 -18.60 1.32 7.80
C ARG A 41 -17.29 0.53 7.87
N VAL A 42 -16.89 -0.11 6.77
CA VAL A 42 -15.54 -0.69 6.61
C VAL A 42 -14.48 0.40 6.75
N GLU A 43 -14.60 1.50 5.99
CA GLU A 43 -13.69 2.66 6.07
C GLU A 43 -13.55 3.19 7.52
N GLY A 44 -14.67 3.35 8.23
CA GLY A 44 -14.68 3.80 9.62
C GLY A 44 -14.05 2.83 10.62
N LEU A 45 -14.22 1.51 10.44
CA LEU A 45 -13.61 0.50 11.31
C LEU A 45 -12.10 0.37 11.05
N LEU A 46 -11.66 0.46 9.79
CA LEU A 46 -10.22 0.51 9.47
C LEU A 46 -9.54 1.74 10.09
N ALA A 47 -10.17 2.92 10.01
CA ALA A 47 -9.68 4.11 10.71
C ALA A 47 -9.70 3.95 12.25
N GLN A 48 -10.68 3.20 12.81
CA GLN A 48 -10.71 2.88 14.23
C GLN A 48 -9.53 1.97 14.65
N ARG A 49 -9.08 1.05 13.78
CA ARG A 49 -7.86 0.25 14.03
C ARG A 49 -6.63 1.14 14.19
N GLU A 50 -6.45 2.15 13.33
CA GLU A 50 -5.34 3.11 13.47
C GLU A 50 -5.39 3.87 14.80
N VAL A 51 -6.58 4.33 15.22
CA VAL A 51 -6.77 5.04 16.50
C VAL A 51 -6.50 4.12 17.71
N VAL A 52 -6.92 2.86 17.65
CA VAL A 52 -6.65 1.87 18.71
C VAL A 52 -5.15 1.54 18.74
N GLN A 53 -4.52 1.32 17.59
CA GLN A 53 -3.08 1.05 17.50
C GLN A 53 -2.24 2.24 17.97
N ALA A 54 -2.64 3.49 17.70
CA ALA A 54 -1.96 4.68 18.22
C ALA A 54 -1.95 4.74 19.76
N ARG A 55 -2.95 4.15 20.43
CA ARG A 55 -2.95 4.00 21.91
C ARG A 55 -1.98 2.92 22.37
N PHE A 56 -1.87 1.81 21.62
CA PHE A 56 -0.89 0.75 21.91
C PHE A 56 0.55 1.22 21.69
N ASP A 57 0.81 1.97 20.61
CA ASP A 57 2.07 2.66 20.33
C ASP A 57 2.46 3.66 21.44
N ALA A 58 1.47 4.24 22.13
CA ALA A 58 1.62 5.11 23.30
C ALA A 58 1.68 4.35 24.65
N GLY A 59 1.86 3.02 24.64
CA GLY A 59 2.08 2.20 25.82
C GLY A 59 0.83 1.68 26.54
N VAL A 60 -0.38 1.94 26.03
CA VAL A 60 -1.60 1.28 26.53
C VAL A 60 -1.53 -0.19 26.15
N LYS A 61 -1.78 -1.11 27.09
CA LYS A 61 -1.78 -2.55 26.80
C LYS A 61 -3.19 -3.04 26.42
N PRO A 62 -3.34 -3.97 25.46
CA PRO A 62 -4.59 -4.70 25.24
C PRO A 62 -5.10 -5.33 26.54
N THR A 63 -6.42 -5.32 26.74
CA THR A 63 -7.07 -5.86 27.94
C THR A 63 -8.56 -6.14 27.67
N PHE A 64 -9.17 -6.98 28.50
CA PHE A 64 -10.61 -7.27 28.41
C PHE A 64 -11.44 -6.01 28.73
N LEU A 65 -12.39 -5.67 27.85
CA LEU A 65 -13.16 -4.44 27.92
C LEU A 65 -14.08 -4.39 29.17
N PRO A 66 -14.00 -3.37 30.05
CA PRO A 66 -14.91 -3.22 31.18
C PRO A 66 -16.38 -3.05 30.79
N GLU A 67 -16.68 -2.34 29.71
CA GLU A 67 -18.03 -2.00 29.25
C GLU A 67 -18.85 -3.23 28.83
N THR A 68 -18.23 -4.21 28.18
CA THR A 68 -18.86 -5.46 27.74
C THR A 68 -18.78 -6.58 28.79
N ARG A 69 -18.31 -6.29 30.02
CA ARG A 69 -18.26 -7.27 31.13
C ARG A 69 -19.58 -8.05 31.31
N HIS A 70 -20.71 -7.37 31.12
CA HIS A 70 -22.05 -7.96 31.18
C HIS A 70 -22.29 -9.06 30.12
N VAL A 71 -21.68 -8.97 28.93
CA VAL A 71 -21.72 -10.03 27.91
C VAL A 71 -20.97 -11.26 28.40
N ARG A 72 -19.80 -11.07 29.02
CA ARG A 72 -18.95 -12.18 29.48
C ARG A 72 -19.55 -12.91 30.69
N GLU A 73 -20.05 -12.17 31.66
CA GLU A 73 -20.60 -12.73 32.90
C GLU A 73 -22.03 -13.27 32.75
N SER A 74 -22.82 -12.82 31.77
CA SER A 74 -24.16 -13.38 31.51
C SER A 74 -24.13 -14.74 30.82
N ASP A 75 -25.17 -15.53 31.05
CA ASP A 75 -25.36 -16.84 30.44
C ASP A 75 -26.21 -16.73 29.16
N TRP A 76 -25.57 -17.05 28.03
CA TRP A 76 -26.14 -17.09 26.69
C TRP A 76 -25.28 -18.03 25.84
N GLN A 77 -25.84 -18.52 24.73
CA GLN A 77 -25.19 -19.44 23.78
C GLN A 77 -25.40 -19.01 22.33
N VAL A 78 -24.59 -19.57 21.44
CA VAL A 78 -24.72 -19.46 19.98
C VAL A 78 -25.93 -20.27 19.49
N GLY A 79 -26.62 -19.75 18.48
CA GLY A 79 -27.74 -20.42 17.82
C GLY A 79 -27.29 -21.69 17.09
N LYS A 80 -28.08 -22.76 17.22
CA LYS A 80 -27.78 -24.15 16.82
C LYS A 80 -26.94 -24.28 15.52
N LEU A 81 -25.95 -25.17 15.57
CA LEU A 81 -25.14 -25.57 14.43
C LEU A 81 -25.92 -26.54 13.51
N PRO A 82 -25.80 -26.40 12.18
CA PRO A 82 -26.41 -27.32 11.22
C PRO A 82 -25.72 -28.69 11.25
N ALA A 83 -26.41 -29.74 10.79
CA ALA A 83 -25.99 -31.13 10.96
C ALA A 83 -24.62 -31.45 10.32
N ASP A 84 -24.32 -30.83 9.17
CA ASP A 84 -23.07 -31.00 8.42
C ASP A 84 -21.89 -30.16 8.93
N LEU A 85 -22.09 -29.42 10.04
CA LEU A 85 -21.05 -28.76 10.83
C LEU A 85 -20.94 -29.31 12.26
N GLN A 86 -21.68 -30.37 12.65
CA GLN A 86 -21.61 -30.95 14.02
C GLN A 86 -20.31 -31.71 14.30
N ASP A 87 -19.71 -32.31 13.26
CA ASP A 87 -18.39 -32.97 13.30
C ASP A 87 -17.44 -32.22 12.38
N ARG A 88 -16.38 -31.65 12.97
CA ARG A 88 -15.37 -30.85 12.27
C ARG A 88 -13.95 -31.38 12.53
N ARG A 89 -13.83 -32.66 12.92
CA ARG A 89 -12.61 -33.24 13.53
C ARG A 89 -11.32 -33.01 12.75
N VAL A 90 -11.39 -32.97 11.42
CA VAL A 90 -10.31 -32.49 10.56
C VAL A 90 -10.91 -31.63 9.47
N GLU A 91 -10.31 -30.47 9.25
CA GLU A 91 -10.56 -29.63 8.08
C GLU A 91 -9.28 -29.51 7.24
N ILE A 92 -9.45 -29.47 5.92
CA ILE A 92 -8.36 -29.14 5.00
C ILE A 92 -8.53 -27.70 4.51
N THR A 93 -7.43 -26.95 4.40
CA THR A 93 -7.44 -25.62 3.77
C THR A 93 -6.82 -25.68 2.38
N GLY A 94 -7.16 -24.71 1.52
CA GLY A 94 -6.46 -24.55 0.25
C GLY A 94 -7.11 -23.55 -0.71
N PRO A 95 -6.39 -23.17 -1.78
CA PRO A 95 -6.83 -22.17 -2.73
C PRO A 95 -8.01 -22.66 -3.57
N VAL A 96 -8.75 -21.69 -4.12
CA VAL A 96 -9.89 -21.88 -5.03
C VAL A 96 -9.52 -22.36 -6.46
N ASP A 97 -8.31 -22.87 -6.66
CA ASP A 97 -7.91 -23.54 -7.92
C ASP A 97 -8.78 -24.78 -8.20
N ARG A 98 -9.13 -24.99 -9.47
CA ARG A 98 -10.08 -26.04 -9.89
C ARG A 98 -9.61 -27.44 -9.53
N LYS A 99 -8.30 -27.72 -9.62
CA LYS A 99 -7.73 -29.03 -9.27
C LYS A 99 -7.61 -29.20 -7.75
N MET A 100 -7.21 -28.15 -7.03
CA MET A 100 -7.11 -28.17 -5.56
C MET A 100 -8.47 -28.31 -4.89
N VAL A 101 -9.50 -27.59 -5.33
CA VAL A 101 -10.89 -27.72 -4.85
C VAL A 101 -11.38 -29.17 -4.96
N ILE A 102 -11.17 -29.84 -6.09
CA ILE A 102 -11.54 -31.26 -6.26
C ILE A 102 -10.76 -32.15 -5.28
N ASN A 103 -9.45 -31.96 -5.16
CA ASN A 103 -8.61 -32.78 -4.29
C ASN A 103 -8.94 -32.60 -2.80
N ALA A 104 -9.24 -31.37 -2.37
CA ALA A 104 -9.57 -31.04 -0.99
C ALA A 104 -10.95 -31.58 -0.60
N LEU A 105 -11.98 -31.39 -1.45
CA LEU A 105 -13.31 -31.98 -1.26
C LEU A 105 -13.26 -33.52 -1.21
N ASN A 106 -12.39 -34.14 -2.02
CA ASN A 106 -12.20 -35.59 -2.06
C ASN A 106 -11.24 -36.14 -1.00
N SER A 107 -10.67 -35.31 -0.12
CA SER A 107 -9.58 -35.69 0.81
C SER A 107 -9.99 -36.66 1.92
N GLY A 108 -11.27 -36.65 2.31
CA GLY A 108 -11.77 -37.38 3.48
C GLY A 108 -11.79 -36.57 4.78
N ALA A 109 -11.48 -35.27 4.73
CA ALA A 109 -11.71 -34.34 5.83
C ALA A 109 -13.22 -34.15 6.09
N SER A 110 -13.60 -33.68 7.28
CA SER A 110 -14.97 -33.28 7.58
C SER A 110 -15.34 -32.01 6.80
N VAL A 111 -14.42 -31.05 6.73
CA VAL A 111 -14.62 -29.73 6.10
C VAL A 111 -13.47 -29.41 5.13
N PHE A 112 -13.76 -28.68 4.05
CA PHE A 112 -12.78 -27.97 3.23
C PHE A 112 -13.02 -26.47 3.34
N MET A 113 -12.03 -25.73 3.83
CA MET A 113 -11.99 -24.27 3.75
C MET A 113 -11.35 -23.87 2.41
N ALA A 114 -12.20 -23.47 1.46
CA ALA A 114 -11.79 -22.88 0.20
C ALA A 114 -11.42 -21.40 0.40
N ASP A 115 -10.23 -21.03 -0.05
CA ASP A 115 -9.60 -19.78 0.35
C ASP A 115 -9.44 -18.77 -0.80
N PHE A 116 -10.01 -17.57 -0.60
CA PHE A 116 -9.75 -16.39 -1.43
C PHE A 116 -8.71 -15.44 -0.81
N GLU A 117 -8.31 -15.69 0.45
CA GLU A 117 -7.39 -14.86 1.24
C GLU A 117 -5.95 -15.41 1.21
N ASP A 118 -5.32 -15.74 2.35
CA ASP A 118 -3.86 -15.78 2.45
C ASP A 118 -3.17 -16.85 1.59
N SER A 119 -3.81 -17.98 1.29
CA SER A 119 -3.27 -18.99 0.37
C SER A 119 -3.58 -18.71 -1.11
N ASN A 120 -4.10 -17.52 -1.42
CA ASN A 120 -4.52 -17.11 -2.75
C ASN A 120 -3.98 -15.72 -3.12
N ALA A 121 -3.15 -15.64 -4.17
CA ALA A 121 -2.80 -14.35 -4.76
C ALA A 121 -4.06 -13.75 -5.44
N PRO A 122 -4.55 -12.56 -5.06
CA PRO A 122 -5.89 -12.09 -5.45
C PRO A 122 -5.95 -11.47 -6.85
N THR A 123 -5.32 -12.12 -7.84
CA THR A 123 -5.46 -11.76 -9.26
C THR A 123 -6.93 -11.83 -9.68
N TRP A 124 -7.32 -11.02 -10.67
CA TRP A 124 -8.70 -11.03 -11.17
C TRP A 124 -9.13 -12.43 -11.65
N ALA A 125 -8.22 -13.17 -12.29
CA ALA A 125 -8.45 -14.54 -12.72
C ALA A 125 -8.76 -15.46 -11.53
N ASN A 126 -7.86 -15.54 -10.54
CA ASN A 126 -8.05 -16.40 -9.36
C ASN A 126 -9.35 -16.08 -8.62
N GLN A 127 -9.75 -14.80 -8.56
CA GLN A 127 -10.98 -14.36 -7.91
C GLN A 127 -12.24 -14.80 -8.67
N ILE A 128 -12.33 -14.58 -9.99
CA ILE A 128 -13.54 -14.96 -10.74
C ILE A 128 -13.59 -16.46 -11.06
N GLU A 129 -12.47 -17.07 -11.44
CA GLU A 129 -12.36 -18.50 -11.68
C GLU A 129 -12.58 -19.29 -10.38
N GLY A 130 -12.14 -18.77 -9.23
CA GLY A 130 -12.47 -19.34 -7.93
C GLY A 130 -13.98 -19.38 -7.67
N GLN A 131 -14.71 -18.30 -7.98
CA GLN A 131 -16.17 -18.27 -7.86
C GLN A 131 -16.84 -19.25 -8.86
N ILE A 132 -16.31 -19.40 -10.08
CA ILE A 132 -16.73 -20.44 -11.04
C ILE A 132 -16.52 -21.84 -10.45
N ASN A 133 -15.33 -22.12 -9.92
CA ASN A 133 -14.95 -23.43 -9.38
C ASN A 133 -15.82 -23.82 -8.19
N LEU A 134 -16.05 -22.90 -7.24
CA LEU A 134 -16.91 -23.17 -6.09
C LEU A 134 -18.37 -23.34 -6.48
N ARG A 135 -18.87 -22.54 -7.44
CA ARG A 135 -20.22 -22.70 -8.00
C ARG A 135 -20.41 -24.06 -8.66
N ASP A 136 -19.45 -24.49 -9.47
CA ASP A 136 -19.49 -25.80 -10.13
C ASP A 136 -19.38 -26.94 -9.10
N ALA A 137 -18.59 -26.77 -8.04
CA ALA A 137 -18.45 -27.73 -6.94
C ALA A 137 -19.73 -27.87 -6.11
N VAL A 138 -20.39 -26.76 -5.77
CA VAL A 138 -21.68 -26.75 -5.08
C VAL A 138 -22.74 -27.50 -5.88
N ARG A 139 -22.70 -27.38 -7.22
CA ARG A 139 -23.60 -28.05 -8.18
C ARG A 139 -23.19 -29.48 -8.53
N GLY A 140 -22.07 -29.99 -8.01
CA GLY A 140 -21.55 -31.33 -8.34
C GLY A 140 -20.95 -31.48 -9.74
N ALA A 141 -20.82 -30.39 -10.49
CA ALA A 141 -20.41 -30.36 -11.89
C ALA A 141 -18.91 -30.05 -12.11
N ILE A 142 -18.16 -29.76 -11.04
CA ILE A 142 -16.72 -29.46 -11.14
C ILE A 142 -15.94 -30.71 -11.61
N SER A 143 -15.14 -30.50 -12.65
CA SER A 143 -14.22 -31.48 -13.22
C SER A 143 -12.97 -30.78 -13.74
N PHE A 144 -11.87 -31.53 -13.81
CA PHE A 144 -10.59 -31.05 -14.32
C PHE A 144 -9.84 -32.18 -15.02
N THR A 145 -9.26 -31.92 -16.19
CA THR A 145 -8.35 -32.84 -16.89
C THR A 145 -6.95 -32.25 -16.84
N ASP A 146 -6.00 -32.99 -16.27
CA ASP A 146 -4.62 -32.54 -16.14
C ASP A 146 -3.92 -32.56 -17.52
N PRO A 147 -3.49 -31.40 -18.07
CA PRO A 147 -3.02 -31.31 -19.45
C PRO A 147 -1.65 -31.95 -19.68
N LYS A 148 -0.92 -32.33 -18.63
CA LYS A 148 0.39 -32.99 -18.73
C LYS A 148 0.29 -34.51 -18.63
N SER A 149 -0.72 -35.03 -17.91
CA SER A 149 -0.88 -36.46 -17.63
C SER A 149 -2.16 -37.09 -18.18
N GLY A 150 -3.06 -36.29 -18.78
CA GLY A 150 -4.37 -36.73 -19.28
C GLY A 150 -5.35 -37.17 -18.18
N LYS A 151 -4.92 -37.19 -16.91
CA LYS A 151 -5.72 -37.71 -15.80
C LYS A 151 -6.89 -36.79 -15.50
N GLN A 152 -8.08 -37.38 -15.46
CA GLN A 152 -9.32 -36.69 -15.07
C GLN A 152 -9.52 -36.70 -13.54
N TYR A 153 -10.16 -35.65 -13.05
CA TYR A 153 -10.51 -35.42 -11.66
C TYR A 153 -11.97 -34.92 -11.60
N SER A 154 -12.76 -35.48 -10.69
CA SER A 154 -14.16 -35.14 -10.44
C SER A 154 -14.49 -35.41 -8.96
N LEU A 155 -15.66 -34.97 -8.48
CA LEU A 155 -16.08 -35.23 -7.09
C LEU A 155 -16.51 -36.69 -6.87
N LYS A 156 -16.19 -37.22 -5.69
CA LYS A 156 -16.73 -38.48 -5.16
C LYS A 156 -18.18 -38.30 -4.68
N SER A 157 -18.88 -39.40 -4.46
CA SER A 157 -20.24 -39.42 -3.91
C SER A 157 -20.35 -38.85 -2.48
N LYS A 158 -19.29 -38.95 -1.68
CA LYS A 158 -19.13 -38.24 -0.41
C LYS A 158 -17.89 -37.34 -0.49
N VAL A 159 -18.09 -36.07 -0.15
CA VAL A 159 -17.06 -35.02 -0.07
C VAL A 159 -17.12 -34.32 1.30
N ALA A 160 -16.09 -33.54 1.61
CA ALA A 160 -16.09 -32.64 2.77
C ALA A 160 -17.14 -31.52 2.65
N THR A 161 -17.66 -31.03 3.78
CA THR A 161 -18.51 -29.84 3.84
C THR A 161 -17.71 -28.62 3.37
N LEU A 162 -18.28 -27.77 2.51
CA LEU A 162 -17.59 -26.59 1.97
C LEU A 162 -17.78 -25.38 2.89
N MET A 163 -16.69 -24.70 3.25
CA MET A 163 -16.68 -23.38 3.88
C MET A 163 -15.77 -22.45 3.07
N VAL A 164 -16.05 -21.15 3.05
CA VAL A 164 -15.29 -20.17 2.25
C VAL A 164 -14.64 -19.10 3.10
N ARG A 165 -13.33 -18.87 2.93
CA ARG A 165 -12.60 -17.74 3.53
C ARG A 165 -12.52 -16.57 2.53
N PRO A 166 -13.41 -15.56 2.61
CA PRO A 166 -13.25 -14.30 1.89
C PRO A 166 -12.02 -13.52 2.39
N ARG A 167 -11.53 -12.59 1.57
CA ARG A 167 -10.45 -11.66 1.94
C ARG A 167 -10.80 -10.83 3.18
N GLY A 168 -9.84 -10.59 4.07
CA GLY A 168 -10.05 -9.78 5.27
C GLY A 168 -10.38 -8.31 4.99
N TRP A 169 -11.00 -7.63 5.97
CA TRP A 169 -11.54 -6.26 5.85
C TRP A 169 -10.60 -5.19 5.29
N HIS A 170 -9.28 -5.37 5.44
CA HIS A 170 -8.26 -4.43 4.97
C HIS A 170 -8.05 -4.44 3.45
N LEU A 171 -8.45 -5.52 2.76
CA LEU A 171 -8.24 -5.66 1.33
C LEU A 171 -9.36 -4.98 0.51
N LEU A 172 -8.96 -4.44 -0.63
CA LEU A 172 -9.85 -3.89 -1.66
C LEU A 172 -9.80 -4.79 -2.89
N GLU A 173 -10.93 -5.00 -3.56
CA GLU A 173 -10.97 -5.56 -4.90
C GLU A 173 -10.75 -4.42 -5.90
N LYS A 174 -9.49 -4.27 -6.34
CA LYS A 174 -9.03 -3.13 -7.15
C LYS A 174 -9.52 -3.19 -8.61
N HIS A 175 -10.03 -4.33 -9.08
CA HIS A 175 -10.53 -4.49 -10.45
C HIS A 175 -11.99 -4.05 -10.64
N ILE A 176 -12.73 -3.75 -9.56
CA ILE A 176 -14.10 -3.24 -9.62
C ILE A 176 -14.28 -1.99 -8.78
N ARG A 177 -15.04 -1.02 -9.30
CA ARG A 177 -15.46 0.19 -8.58
C ARG A 177 -16.98 0.27 -8.49
N VAL A 178 -17.46 0.78 -7.37
CA VAL A 178 -18.87 1.15 -7.14
C VAL A 178 -18.91 2.61 -6.72
N ASP A 179 -19.64 3.43 -7.47
CA ASP A 179 -19.71 4.89 -7.31
C ASP A 179 -18.30 5.51 -7.20
N ASP A 180 -17.44 5.05 -8.11
CA ASP A 180 -16.03 5.40 -8.27
C ASP A 180 -15.06 5.07 -7.11
N LYS A 181 -15.57 4.56 -5.99
CA LYS A 181 -14.73 3.93 -4.94
C LYS A 181 -14.32 2.50 -5.32
N PRO A 182 -13.12 2.04 -4.93
CA PRO A 182 -12.76 0.62 -5.00
C PRO A 182 -13.64 -0.19 -4.04
N MET A 183 -13.95 -1.43 -4.41
CA MET A 183 -14.82 -2.32 -3.64
C MET A 183 -14.09 -2.93 -2.43
N PRO A 184 -14.69 -3.02 -1.23
CA PRO A 184 -14.14 -3.83 -0.14
C PRO A 184 -14.11 -5.32 -0.52
N ALA A 185 -12.93 -5.94 -0.48
CA ALA A 185 -12.73 -7.31 -0.98
C ALA A 185 -13.56 -8.34 -0.22
N ALA A 186 -13.61 -8.22 1.11
CA ALA A 186 -14.43 -9.04 2.00
C ALA A 186 -15.89 -9.16 1.54
N LEU A 187 -16.49 -8.03 1.15
CA LEU A 187 -17.87 -7.96 0.68
C LEU A 187 -18.01 -8.55 -0.74
N PHE A 188 -17.02 -8.37 -1.62
CA PHE A 188 -17.05 -8.91 -2.98
C PHE A 188 -17.04 -10.45 -2.98
N ASP A 189 -16.12 -11.05 -2.22
CA ASP A 189 -15.92 -12.49 -2.15
C ASP A 189 -17.14 -13.18 -1.50
N PHE A 190 -17.63 -12.61 -0.39
CA PHE A 190 -18.86 -13.02 0.28
C PHE A 190 -20.06 -12.93 -0.66
N ALA A 191 -20.26 -11.77 -1.31
CA ALA A 191 -21.47 -11.50 -2.07
C ALA A 191 -21.61 -12.43 -3.28
N LEU A 192 -20.53 -12.64 -4.05
CA LEU A 192 -20.56 -13.54 -5.20
C LEU A 192 -20.78 -14.99 -4.77
N TYR A 193 -20.09 -15.47 -3.74
CA TYR A 193 -20.28 -16.85 -3.28
C TYR A 193 -21.69 -17.06 -2.73
N PHE A 194 -22.18 -16.16 -1.87
CA PHE A 194 -23.52 -16.24 -1.29
C PHE A 194 -24.61 -16.22 -2.37
N PHE A 195 -24.55 -15.24 -3.28
CA PHE A 195 -25.54 -15.05 -4.35
C PHE A 195 -25.68 -16.29 -5.25
N HIS A 196 -24.56 -16.85 -5.70
CA HIS A 196 -24.57 -17.98 -6.64
C HIS A 196 -24.89 -19.34 -6.01
N ASN A 197 -24.76 -19.48 -4.69
CA ASN A 197 -24.73 -20.80 -4.02
C ASN A 197 -25.72 -20.99 -2.86
N ALA A 198 -26.15 -19.95 -2.14
CA ALA A 198 -26.91 -20.12 -0.89
C ALA A 198 -28.17 -20.99 -1.06
N ARG A 199 -28.95 -20.76 -2.11
CA ARG A 199 -30.15 -21.58 -2.43
C ARG A 199 -29.81 -23.02 -2.78
N ALA A 200 -28.72 -23.26 -3.51
CA ALA A 200 -28.29 -24.60 -3.93
C ALA A 200 -27.68 -25.41 -2.78
N LEU A 201 -27.06 -24.74 -1.80
CA LEU A 201 -26.57 -25.35 -0.56
C LEU A 201 -27.73 -25.79 0.34
N LEU A 202 -28.70 -24.90 0.57
CA LEU A 202 -29.89 -25.18 1.38
C LEU A 202 -30.77 -26.29 0.76
N ALA A 203 -30.93 -26.30 -0.57
CA ALA A 203 -31.70 -27.33 -1.27
C ALA A 203 -31.14 -28.76 -1.12
N LYS A 204 -29.86 -28.91 -0.72
CA LYS A 204 -29.22 -30.21 -0.44
C LYS A 204 -28.93 -30.45 1.05
N GLY A 205 -29.56 -29.69 1.95
CA GLY A 205 -29.43 -29.87 3.40
C GLY A 205 -28.13 -29.34 4.02
N SER A 206 -27.40 -28.49 3.28
CA SER A 206 -26.20 -27.77 3.73
C SER A 206 -26.51 -26.27 3.81
N GLY A 207 -25.51 -25.39 3.89
CA GLY A 207 -25.74 -23.94 3.96
C GLY A 207 -24.56 -23.08 3.50
N PRO A 208 -24.77 -21.76 3.32
CA PRO A 208 -23.73 -20.81 2.98
C PRO A 208 -22.79 -20.57 4.17
N TYR A 209 -21.65 -21.25 4.17
CA TYR A 209 -20.72 -21.28 5.31
C TYR A 209 -19.38 -20.56 5.03
N PHE A 210 -18.86 -19.88 6.04
CA PHE A 210 -17.72 -18.97 5.92
C PHE A 210 -16.67 -19.10 7.02
N TYR A 211 -15.47 -18.62 6.73
CA TYR A 211 -14.37 -18.42 7.67
C TYR A 211 -13.94 -16.94 7.63
N LEU A 212 -13.92 -16.25 8.77
CA LEU A 212 -13.77 -14.79 8.84
C LEU A 212 -12.37 -14.41 9.39
N PRO A 213 -11.44 -13.92 8.55
CA PRO A 213 -10.05 -13.70 8.94
C PRO A 213 -9.74 -12.30 9.47
N LYS A 214 -8.62 -12.23 10.19
CA LYS A 214 -7.89 -11.01 10.58
C LYS A 214 -8.77 -9.91 11.18
N MET A 215 -9.84 -10.28 11.90
CA MET A 215 -10.65 -9.35 12.68
C MET A 215 -9.90 -8.86 13.91
N GLN A 216 -10.13 -7.61 14.32
CA GLN A 216 -9.47 -6.98 15.47
C GLN A 216 -10.43 -6.52 16.57
N SER A 217 -11.75 -6.52 16.34
CA SER A 217 -12.73 -6.17 17.37
C SER A 217 -14.11 -6.80 17.12
N HIS A 218 -14.93 -6.89 18.17
CA HIS A 218 -16.33 -7.30 18.08
C HIS A 218 -17.18 -6.38 17.19
N LEU A 219 -16.78 -5.11 17.00
CA LEU A 219 -17.47 -4.19 16.11
C LEU A 219 -17.35 -4.59 14.62
N GLU A 220 -16.29 -5.32 14.26
CA GLU A 220 -16.12 -5.93 12.94
C GLU A 220 -16.94 -7.22 12.78
N ALA A 221 -17.10 -7.97 13.88
CA ALA A 221 -18.02 -9.11 13.94
C ALA A 221 -19.49 -8.65 13.82
N ARG A 222 -19.85 -7.51 14.44
CA ARG A 222 -21.16 -6.86 14.27
C ARG A 222 -21.39 -6.45 12.82
N LEU A 223 -20.39 -5.86 12.15
CA LEU A 223 -20.50 -5.52 10.72
C LEU A 223 -20.76 -6.77 9.86
N TRP A 224 -20.07 -7.89 10.10
CA TRP A 224 -20.39 -9.16 9.44
C TRP A 224 -21.83 -9.61 9.71
N ASN A 225 -22.30 -9.53 10.97
CA ASN A 225 -23.67 -9.89 11.31
C ASN A 225 -24.72 -9.00 10.62
N GLU A 226 -24.47 -7.69 10.50
CA GLU A 226 -25.31 -6.74 9.75
C GLU A 226 -25.36 -7.11 8.26
N VAL A 227 -24.20 -7.37 7.64
CA VAL A 227 -24.06 -7.81 6.23
C VAL A 227 -24.78 -9.13 5.98
N PHE A 228 -24.68 -10.09 6.89
CA PHE A 228 -25.35 -11.38 6.79
C PHE A 228 -26.87 -11.23 6.81
N LEU A 229 -27.41 -10.47 7.77
CA LEU A 229 -28.85 -10.20 7.89
C LEU A 229 -29.41 -9.51 6.64
N ASP A 230 -28.75 -8.49 6.12
CA ASP A 230 -29.16 -7.79 4.90
C ASP A 230 -29.12 -8.72 3.67
N ALA A 231 -28.01 -9.46 3.49
CA ALA A 231 -27.87 -10.46 2.43
C ALA A 231 -28.98 -11.53 2.48
N GLN A 232 -29.32 -12.03 3.67
CA GLN A 232 -30.38 -13.01 3.87
C GLN A 232 -31.76 -12.45 3.52
N ASN A 233 -32.08 -11.24 3.99
CA ASN A 233 -33.33 -10.55 3.68
C ASN A 233 -33.49 -10.31 2.17
N LEU A 234 -32.46 -9.77 1.51
CA LEU A 234 -32.47 -9.41 0.09
C LEU A 234 -32.68 -10.61 -0.84
N LEU A 235 -32.08 -11.76 -0.52
CA LEU A 235 -32.19 -12.97 -1.37
C LEU A 235 -33.27 -13.96 -0.88
N GLY A 236 -34.07 -13.60 0.12
CA GLY A 236 -35.13 -14.44 0.68
C GLY A 236 -34.61 -15.73 1.33
N ILE A 237 -33.43 -15.66 1.96
CA ILE A 237 -32.78 -16.78 2.67
C ILE A 237 -33.13 -16.67 4.17
N PRO A 238 -33.48 -17.77 4.86
CA PRO A 238 -33.80 -17.70 6.29
C PRO A 238 -32.65 -17.14 7.13
N ARG A 239 -33.01 -16.32 8.14
CA ARG A 239 -32.10 -15.85 9.18
C ARG A 239 -31.47 -17.04 9.93
N GLY A 240 -30.19 -16.95 10.30
CA GLY A 240 -29.44 -18.08 10.87
C GLY A 240 -28.92 -19.12 9.86
N SER A 241 -29.30 -19.07 8.57
CA SER A 241 -28.74 -19.98 7.54
C SER A 241 -27.27 -19.75 7.21
N ILE A 242 -26.79 -18.51 7.30
CA ILE A 242 -25.34 -18.22 7.22
C ILE A 242 -24.66 -18.73 8.48
N LYS A 243 -23.54 -19.45 8.34
CA LYS A 243 -22.72 -19.89 9.46
C LYS A 243 -21.24 -19.56 9.24
N ALA A 244 -20.58 -19.00 10.25
CA ALA A 244 -19.27 -18.37 10.12
C ALA A 244 -18.34 -18.72 11.29
N THR A 245 -17.16 -19.28 11.02
CA THR A 245 -16.12 -19.49 12.04
C THR A 245 -15.14 -18.32 12.01
N CYS A 246 -14.80 -17.74 13.15
CA CYS A 246 -13.91 -16.58 13.21
C CYS A 246 -12.48 -17.01 13.55
N LEU A 247 -11.48 -16.58 12.76
CA LEU A 247 -10.09 -16.80 13.10
C LEU A 247 -9.70 -15.74 14.15
N ILE A 248 -9.38 -16.16 15.38
CA ILE A 248 -8.89 -15.24 16.43
C ILE A 248 -7.37 -15.11 16.27
N GLU A 249 -6.97 -14.66 15.09
CA GLU A 249 -5.58 -14.63 14.66
C GLU A 249 -4.96 -13.23 14.80
N THR A 250 -5.59 -12.35 15.59
CA THR A 250 -5.01 -11.07 15.99
C THR A 250 -4.92 -10.97 17.51
N LEU A 251 -3.87 -10.31 18.00
CA LEU A 251 -3.70 -10.09 19.44
C LEU A 251 -4.88 -9.32 20.05
N PRO A 252 -5.43 -8.24 19.44
CA PRO A 252 -6.63 -7.58 19.96
C PRO A 252 -7.84 -8.50 20.08
N ALA A 253 -8.12 -9.34 19.08
CA ALA A 253 -9.30 -10.22 19.09
C ALA A 253 -9.28 -11.27 20.21
N ALA A 254 -8.11 -11.63 20.75
CA ALA A 254 -8.01 -12.53 21.91
C ALA A 254 -8.57 -11.92 23.21
N PHE A 255 -8.76 -10.60 23.28
CA PHE A 255 -9.40 -9.90 24.40
C PHE A 255 -10.91 -9.66 24.20
N GLU A 256 -11.44 -10.00 23.02
CA GLU A 256 -12.83 -9.75 22.61
C GLU A 256 -13.51 -11.02 22.05
N MET A 257 -12.97 -12.21 22.34
CA MET A 257 -13.46 -13.50 21.79
C MET A 257 -14.96 -13.73 22.07
N ASP A 258 -15.40 -13.37 23.27
CA ASP A 258 -16.76 -13.63 23.76
C ASP A 258 -17.74 -12.61 23.18
N GLU A 259 -17.30 -11.36 23.03
CA GLU A 259 -18.01 -10.29 22.33
C GLU A 259 -18.12 -10.57 20.82
N ILE A 260 -17.08 -11.09 20.17
CA ILE A 260 -17.12 -11.54 18.76
C ILE A 260 -18.17 -12.65 18.59
N LEU A 261 -18.20 -13.63 19.51
CA LEU A 261 -19.24 -14.66 19.53
C LEU A 261 -20.63 -14.10 19.83
N TYR A 262 -20.74 -13.05 20.66
CA TYR A 262 -22.03 -12.43 20.99
C TYR A 262 -22.62 -11.66 19.80
N GLU A 263 -21.82 -10.85 19.11
CA GLU A 263 -22.26 -10.08 17.94
C GLU A 263 -22.66 -11.00 16.78
N LEU A 264 -21.97 -12.13 16.61
CA LEU A 264 -22.27 -13.16 15.62
C LEU A 264 -23.16 -14.29 16.16
N ARG A 265 -23.77 -14.19 17.35
CA ARG A 265 -24.37 -15.34 18.06
C ARG A 265 -25.41 -16.16 17.29
N GLU A 266 -26.08 -15.61 16.29
CA GLU A 266 -27.02 -16.35 15.44
C GLU A 266 -26.34 -17.06 14.26
N HIS A 267 -25.23 -16.48 13.78
CA HIS A 267 -24.49 -16.88 12.58
C HIS A 267 -23.12 -17.50 12.90
N SER A 268 -22.72 -17.64 14.15
CA SER A 268 -21.44 -18.24 14.50
C SER A 268 -21.44 -19.76 14.31
N ALA A 269 -20.30 -20.27 13.85
CA ALA A 269 -19.93 -21.68 13.78
C ALA A 269 -18.75 -22.04 14.70
N GLY A 270 -18.17 -21.06 15.40
CA GLY A 270 -17.06 -21.24 16.34
C GLY A 270 -15.94 -20.22 16.17
N LEU A 271 -14.85 -20.44 16.90
CA LEU A 271 -13.58 -19.71 16.76
C LEU A 271 -12.44 -20.67 16.34
N ASN A 272 -11.36 -20.13 15.77
CA ASN A 272 -10.18 -20.89 15.36
C ASN A 272 -8.87 -20.29 15.91
N CYS A 273 -7.93 -21.17 16.28
CA CYS A 273 -6.57 -20.82 16.69
C CYS A 273 -5.59 -20.73 15.50
N GLY A 274 -5.11 -19.52 15.20
CA GLY A 274 -4.01 -19.27 14.27
C GLY A 274 -2.64 -19.24 14.97
N ARG A 275 -1.56 -19.58 14.25
CA ARG A 275 -0.18 -19.42 14.75
C ARG A 275 0.52 -18.20 14.13
N TRP A 276 0.75 -18.20 12.82
CA TRP A 276 1.58 -17.19 12.16
C TRP A 276 0.97 -15.80 12.20
N ASP A 277 -0.30 -15.63 11.79
CA ASP A 277 -1.01 -14.35 11.89
C ASP A 277 -1.06 -13.83 13.34
N TYR A 278 -1.28 -14.71 14.32
CA TYR A 278 -1.36 -14.31 15.72
C TYR A 278 -0.05 -13.73 16.24
N ILE A 279 1.09 -14.36 15.94
CA ILE A 279 2.40 -13.84 16.38
C ILE A 279 2.89 -12.66 15.53
N PHE A 280 2.51 -12.60 14.24
CA PHE A 280 2.64 -11.40 13.40
C PHE A 280 1.86 -10.23 13.99
N SER A 281 0.60 -10.46 14.38
CA SER A 281 -0.23 -9.45 15.04
C SER A 281 0.31 -9.07 16.41
N PHE A 282 0.89 -10.00 17.19
CA PHE A 282 1.51 -9.68 18.48
C PHE A 282 2.63 -8.65 18.28
N ILE A 283 3.53 -8.89 17.32
CA ILE A 283 4.61 -7.96 16.97
C ILE A 283 4.03 -6.63 16.44
N LYS A 284 3.10 -6.68 15.48
CA LYS A 284 2.49 -5.48 14.88
C LYS A 284 1.76 -4.61 15.91
N THR A 285 1.07 -5.24 16.85
CA THR A 285 0.32 -4.57 17.93
C THR A 285 1.24 -3.99 19.00
N ARG A 286 2.38 -4.63 19.30
CA ARG A 286 3.37 -4.17 20.29
C ARG A 286 4.66 -3.64 19.65
N ARG A 287 4.57 -3.12 18.42
CA ARG A 287 5.74 -2.76 17.58
C ARG A 287 6.71 -1.75 18.22
N ASN A 288 6.22 -0.90 19.12
CA ASN A 288 7.01 0.14 19.79
C ASN A 288 7.43 -0.26 21.22
N ASP A 289 7.10 -1.47 21.69
CA ASP A 289 7.44 -1.96 23.03
C ASP A 289 8.77 -2.73 22.99
N PRO A 290 9.90 -2.15 23.47
CA PRO A 290 11.21 -2.81 23.43
C PRO A 290 11.31 -4.02 24.38
N ALA A 291 10.34 -4.21 25.28
CA ALA A 291 10.24 -5.43 26.08
C ALA A 291 9.48 -6.55 25.35
N ALA A 292 8.94 -6.31 24.14
CA ALA A 292 8.11 -7.26 23.39
C ALA A 292 8.82 -7.97 22.21
N ILE A 293 10.16 -7.96 22.19
CA ILE A 293 10.96 -8.53 21.09
C ILE A 293 10.85 -10.05 21.05
N MET A 294 10.18 -10.59 20.02
CA MET A 294 9.97 -12.02 19.84
C MET A 294 11.29 -12.78 19.58
N PRO A 295 11.44 -14.02 20.09
CA PRO A 295 12.47 -14.95 19.66
C PRO A 295 12.14 -15.55 18.28
N ASP A 296 13.00 -16.43 17.77
CA ASP A 296 12.81 -17.17 16.52
C ASP A 296 11.38 -17.69 16.34
N ARG A 297 10.70 -17.34 15.23
CA ARG A 297 9.30 -17.76 14.98
C ARG A 297 9.10 -19.28 15.11
N GLY A 298 10.14 -20.07 14.80
CA GLY A 298 10.15 -21.52 14.94
C GLY A 298 9.92 -22.01 16.39
N VAL A 299 10.51 -21.34 17.40
CA VAL A 299 10.38 -21.73 18.81
C VAL A 299 9.13 -21.16 19.49
N VAL A 300 8.45 -20.20 18.84
CA VAL A 300 7.13 -19.70 19.27
C VAL A 300 6.02 -20.70 18.92
N THR A 301 6.03 -21.84 19.61
CA THR A 301 5.08 -22.95 19.43
C THR A 301 3.79 -22.74 20.24
N MET A 302 2.75 -23.55 19.96
CA MET A 302 1.49 -23.53 20.72
C MET A 302 1.63 -23.97 22.19
N ARG A 303 2.83 -24.39 22.62
CA ARG A 303 3.17 -24.77 24.00
C ARG A 303 3.87 -23.65 24.78
N GLN A 304 4.19 -22.52 24.15
CA GLN A 304 4.70 -21.33 24.84
C GLN A 304 3.59 -20.69 25.70
N PRO A 305 3.90 -20.06 26.86
CA PRO A 305 2.88 -19.67 27.84
C PRO A 305 1.71 -18.84 27.28
N CYS A 306 1.99 -17.79 26.51
CA CYS A 306 0.94 -16.95 25.93
C CYS A 306 0.13 -17.66 24.83
N MET A 307 0.76 -18.52 24.03
CA MET A 307 0.10 -19.31 22.99
C MET A 307 -0.80 -20.40 23.59
N GLN A 308 -0.37 -21.00 24.70
CA GLN A 308 -1.17 -21.95 25.46
C GLN A 308 -2.34 -21.24 26.16
N ALA A 309 -2.11 -20.10 26.82
CA ALA A 309 -3.16 -19.28 27.43
C ALA A 309 -4.22 -18.85 26.39
N TYR A 310 -3.79 -18.44 25.21
CA TYR A 310 -4.63 -18.13 24.05
C TYR A 310 -5.51 -19.32 23.62
N SER A 311 -4.91 -20.50 23.37
CA SER A 311 -5.64 -21.72 22.99
C SER A 311 -6.66 -22.14 24.07
N LEU A 312 -6.24 -22.16 25.34
CA LEU A 312 -7.10 -22.56 26.45
C LEU A 312 -8.26 -21.58 26.69
N LEU A 313 -8.02 -20.27 26.57
CA LEU A 313 -9.07 -19.25 26.65
C LEU A 313 -10.08 -19.39 25.51
N LEU A 314 -9.62 -19.66 24.29
CA LEU A 314 -10.49 -19.85 23.12
C LEU A 314 -11.40 -21.07 23.33
N ILE A 315 -10.86 -22.20 23.79
CA ILE A 315 -11.64 -23.41 24.12
C ILE A 315 -12.69 -23.10 25.20
N ARG A 316 -12.29 -22.55 26.35
CA ARG A 316 -13.21 -22.20 27.44
C ARG A 316 -14.33 -21.26 26.97
N THR A 317 -14.00 -20.28 26.14
CA THR A 317 -14.97 -19.29 25.64
C THR A 317 -15.97 -19.93 24.69
N CYS A 318 -15.51 -20.66 23.67
CA CYS A 318 -16.41 -21.32 22.71
C CYS A 318 -17.34 -22.32 23.38
N HIS A 319 -16.80 -23.15 24.29
CA HIS A 319 -17.56 -24.20 24.95
C HIS A 319 -18.59 -23.62 25.94
N ARG A 320 -18.27 -22.54 26.67
CA ARG A 320 -19.25 -21.77 27.46
C ARG A 320 -20.43 -21.28 26.60
N ARG A 321 -20.19 -20.98 25.33
CA ARG A 321 -21.21 -20.50 24.37
C ARG A 321 -21.81 -21.59 23.49
N GLY A 322 -21.51 -22.87 23.72
CA GLY A 322 -22.09 -23.99 23.00
C GLY A 322 -21.66 -24.10 21.53
N VAL A 323 -20.43 -23.68 21.21
CA VAL A 323 -19.90 -23.60 19.84
C VAL A 323 -18.46 -24.12 19.75
N HIS A 324 -17.96 -24.38 18.54
CA HIS A 324 -16.65 -25.00 18.33
C HIS A 324 -15.44 -24.12 18.67
N ALA A 325 -14.40 -24.76 19.20
CA ALA A 325 -13.02 -24.27 19.30
C ALA A 325 -12.09 -25.08 18.37
N MET A 326 -11.74 -24.52 17.22
CA MET A 326 -10.91 -25.18 16.21
C MET A 326 -9.40 -24.97 16.48
N GLY A 327 -8.62 -26.06 16.37
CA GLY A 327 -7.16 -26.08 16.48
C GLY A 327 -6.42 -25.53 15.25
N GLY A 328 -5.08 -25.52 15.32
CA GLY A 328 -4.23 -24.83 14.36
C GLY A 328 -3.85 -25.65 13.12
N MET A 329 -2.94 -25.09 12.32
CA MET A 329 -2.48 -25.67 11.04
C MET A 329 -1.32 -26.66 11.21
N ALA A 330 -1.40 -27.82 10.54
CA ALA A 330 -0.25 -28.64 10.16
C ALA A 330 0.02 -28.52 8.64
N ALA A 331 1.07 -27.77 8.29
CA ALA A 331 1.42 -27.39 6.91
C ALA A 331 2.34 -28.39 6.18
N GLN A 332 2.70 -29.51 6.80
CA GLN A 332 3.75 -30.42 6.32
C GLN A 332 3.37 -31.17 5.03
N ILE A 333 4.26 -31.11 4.05
CA ILE A 333 4.20 -31.88 2.79
C ILE A 333 5.03 -33.17 2.99
N PRO A 334 4.49 -34.37 2.70
CA PRO A 334 5.23 -35.62 2.90
C PRO A 334 6.52 -35.71 2.06
N ILE A 335 7.64 -35.94 2.73
CA ILE A 335 8.98 -35.94 2.13
C ILE A 335 9.28 -37.32 1.54
N LYS A 336 8.92 -37.53 0.28
CA LYS A 336 9.02 -38.86 -0.37
C LYS A 336 10.45 -39.40 -0.51
N ASN A 337 11.43 -38.51 -0.58
CA ASN A 337 12.82 -38.86 -0.90
C ASN A 337 13.71 -39.01 0.35
N ASP A 338 13.19 -38.69 1.53
CA ASP A 338 13.86 -38.88 2.83
C ASP A 338 12.85 -39.43 3.85
N PRO A 339 12.81 -40.76 4.05
CA PRO A 339 11.91 -41.39 5.02
C PRO A 339 12.16 -40.96 6.47
N ALA A 340 13.40 -40.58 6.83
CA ALA A 340 13.76 -40.22 8.19
C ALA A 340 13.31 -38.78 8.53
N ALA A 341 13.58 -37.83 7.63
CA ALA A 341 13.03 -36.47 7.74
C ALA A 341 11.50 -36.47 7.68
N ASN A 342 10.90 -37.32 6.83
CA ASN A 342 9.45 -37.50 6.78
C ASN A 342 8.88 -38.02 8.11
N ALA A 343 9.49 -39.06 8.71
CA ALA A 343 9.08 -39.56 10.01
C ALA A 343 9.17 -38.49 11.10
N ALA A 344 10.29 -37.77 11.18
CA ALA A 344 10.49 -36.68 12.15
C ALA A 344 9.54 -35.49 11.94
N ALA A 345 9.14 -35.19 10.71
CA ALA A 345 8.15 -34.17 10.40
C ALA A 345 6.73 -34.61 10.80
N LEU A 346 6.34 -35.86 10.51
CA LEU A 346 5.04 -36.40 10.88
C LEU A 346 4.90 -36.60 12.39
N GLU A 347 5.98 -36.93 13.12
CA GLU A 347 5.92 -37.05 14.58
C GLU A 347 5.61 -35.71 15.28
N LYS A 348 6.14 -34.60 14.75
CA LYS A 348 5.78 -33.25 15.20
C LYS A 348 4.29 -32.97 14.98
N VAL A 349 3.76 -33.34 13.80
CA VAL A 349 2.32 -33.22 13.51
C VAL A 349 1.50 -34.02 14.52
N LYS A 350 1.87 -35.27 14.83
CA LYS A 350 1.16 -36.06 15.85
C LYS A 350 1.16 -35.36 17.21
N ALA A 351 2.35 -35.00 17.70
CA ALA A 351 2.53 -34.42 19.03
C ALA A 351 1.83 -33.05 19.21
N ASP A 352 1.64 -32.29 18.14
CA ASP A 352 0.82 -31.07 18.15
C ASP A 352 -0.68 -31.40 18.14
N LYS A 353 -1.14 -32.40 17.37
CA LYS A 353 -2.57 -32.75 17.27
C LYS A 353 -3.11 -33.53 18.47
N GLU A 354 -2.26 -34.34 19.11
CA GLU A 354 -2.54 -34.95 20.41
C GLU A 354 -2.70 -33.89 21.51
N ASN A 355 -1.88 -32.83 21.47
CA ASN A 355 -1.99 -31.70 22.39
C ASN A 355 -3.27 -30.87 22.14
N GLU A 356 -3.65 -30.64 20.88
CA GLU A 356 -4.89 -29.93 20.54
C GLU A 356 -6.15 -30.67 21.02
N VAL A 357 -6.31 -31.96 20.69
CA VAL A 357 -7.49 -32.74 21.13
C VAL A 357 -7.52 -32.90 22.65
N LYS A 358 -6.38 -33.10 23.31
CA LYS A 358 -6.26 -33.17 24.79
C LYS A 358 -6.61 -31.87 25.49
N ASN A 359 -6.30 -30.71 24.90
CA ASN A 359 -6.68 -29.41 25.45
C ASN A 359 -8.19 -29.16 25.35
N GLY A 360 -8.87 -29.78 24.39
CA GLY A 360 -10.32 -29.67 24.22
C GLY A 360 -10.78 -29.25 22.83
N HIS A 361 -9.90 -29.02 21.85
CA HIS A 361 -10.32 -28.61 20.51
C HIS A 361 -11.25 -29.65 19.85
N ASP A 362 -12.25 -29.19 19.10
CA ASP A 362 -13.22 -30.05 18.39
C ASP A 362 -12.71 -30.58 17.04
N GLY A 363 -11.64 -29.99 16.54
CA GLY A 363 -11.04 -30.33 15.25
C GLY A 363 -9.77 -29.55 14.98
N THR A 364 -9.11 -29.89 13.88
CA THR A 364 -7.78 -29.38 13.50
C THR A 364 -7.70 -29.05 12.02
N TRP A 365 -6.77 -28.18 11.63
CA TRP A 365 -6.43 -27.91 10.24
C TRP A 365 -5.21 -28.69 9.73
N VAL A 366 -5.25 -29.04 8.44
CA VAL A 366 -4.10 -29.55 7.66
C VAL A 366 -4.07 -28.88 6.27
N ALA A 367 -2.87 -28.66 5.71
CA ALA A 367 -2.72 -28.06 4.37
C ALA A 367 -2.59 -29.08 3.23
N HIS A 368 -2.46 -30.38 3.54
CA HIS A 368 -2.18 -31.41 2.54
C HIS A 368 -3.00 -32.69 2.77
N PRO A 369 -3.66 -33.28 1.74
CA PRO A 369 -4.57 -34.42 1.91
C PRO A 369 -3.97 -35.64 2.60
N ALA A 370 -2.66 -35.88 2.47
CA ALA A 370 -2.01 -37.03 3.12
C ALA A 370 -1.90 -36.91 4.65
N LEU A 371 -2.08 -35.71 5.23
CA LEU A 371 -2.14 -35.53 6.68
C LEU A 371 -3.54 -35.82 7.25
N VAL A 372 -4.60 -35.79 6.42
CA VAL A 372 -5.98 -35.99 6.86
C VAL A 372 -6.18 -37.31 7.62
N PRO A 373 -5.68 -38.49 7.15
CA PRO A 373 -5.83 -39.74 7.90
C PRO A 373 -5.09 -39.74 9.25
N ILE A 374 -3.95 -39.04 9.33
CA ILE A 374 -3.12 -38.97 10.56
C ILE A 374 -3.82 -38.11 11.60
N ALA A 375 -4.20 -36.88 11.23
CA ALA A 375 -4.96 -35.97 12.07
C ALA A 375 -6.30 -36.60 12.50
N LYS A 376 -7.01 -37.26 11.57
CA LYS A 376 -8.28 -37.91 11.86
C LYS A 376 -8.10 -39.08 12.82
N GLY A 377 -7.07 -39.91 12.65
CA GLY A 377 -6.79 -41.01 13.58
C GLY A 377 -6.56 -40.55 15.02
N ILE A 378 -5.88 -39.41 15.20
CA ILE A 378 -5.64 -38.80 16.52
C ILE A 378 -6.94 -38.25 17.12
N PHE A 379 -7.75 -37.54 16.34
CA PHE A 379 -9.04 -37.03 16.82
C PHE A 379 -10.06 -38.16 17.04
N ASP A 380 -10.08 -39.21 16.23
CA ASP A 380 -10.87 -40.44 16.49
C ASP A 380 -10.40 -41.16 17.77
N ALA A 381 -9.11 -41.05 18.12
CA ALA A 381 -8.54 -41.62 19.34
C ALA A 381 -8.93 -40.80 20.59
N GLY A 382 -8.79 -39.47 20.56
CA GLY A 382 -9.10 -38.59 21.70
C GLY A 382 -10.57 -38.22 21.85
N MET A 383 -11.26 -37.93 20.74
CA MET A 383 -12.64 -37.42 20.69
C MET A 383 -13.61 -38.49 20.17
N LYS A 384 -14.33 -39.12 21.11
CA LYS A 384 -15.32 -40.19 20.82
C LYS A 384 -16.69 -39.69 20.37
N THR A 385 -17.01 -38.44 20.69
CA THR A 385 -18.18 -37.70 20.23
C THR A 385 -17.93 -37.07 18.84
N ALA A 386 -18.93 -36.38 18.29
CA ALA A 386 -18.77 -35.56 17.09
C ALA A 386 -17.88 -34.31 17.36
N ASN A 387 -17.93 -33.79 18.58
CA ASN A 387 -17.24 -32.60 19.06
C ASN A 387 -17.03 -32.65 20.59
N GLN A 388 -16.18 -31.79 21.13
CA GLN A 388 -15.84 -31.67 22.56
C GLN A 388 -16.46 -30.43 23.23
N ILE A 389 -17.42 -29.75 22.59
CA ILE A 389 -18.15 -28.56 23.11
C ILE A 389 -18.65 -28.74 24.56
N HIS A 390 -18.95 -29.97 24.98
CA HIS A 390 -19.37 -30.33 26.35
C HIS A 390 -18.24 -30.21 27.41
N VAL A 391 -16.98 -30.14 27.00
CA VAL A 391 -15.78 -30.02 27.86
C VAL A 391 -15.55 -28.54 28.19
N ALA A 392 -16.34 -27.99 29.11
CA ALA A 392 -16.44 -26.54 29.36
C ALA A 392 -15.17 -25.82 29.86
N ARG A 393 -14.06 -26.53 30.11
CA ARG A 393 -12.75 -26.01 30.59
C ARG A 393 -12.86 -24.94 31.69
N THR A 394 -13.70 -25.21 32.69
CA THR A 394 -13.93 -24.33 33.86
C THR A 394 -12.70 -24.19 34.77
N ASP A 395 -11.70 -25.05 34.60
CA ASP A 395 -10.38 -25.01 35.23
C ASP A 395 -9.47 -23.90 34.67
N VAL A 396 -9.71 -23.45 33.44
CA VAL A 396 -8.85 -22.48 32.76
C VAL A 396 -9.14 -21.06 33.27
N ASN A 397 -8.18 -20.45 33.96
CA ASN A 397 -8.21 -19.02 34.25
C ASN A 397 -7.05 -18.31 33.53
N VAL A 398 -7.37 -17.39 32.62
CA VAL A 398 -6.40 -16.67 31.78
C VAL A 398 -6.61 -15.17 31.96
N THR A 399 -5.52 -14.46 32.25
CA THR A 399 -5.50 -13.01 32.45
C THR A 399 -4.95 -12.29 31.23
N ALA A 400 -5.08 -10.96 31.23
CA ALA A 400 -4.44 -10.13 30.21
C ALA A 400 -2.90 -10.17 30.26
N VAL A 401 -2.30 -10.55 31.40
CA VAL A 401 -0.84 -10.70 31.52
C VAL A 401 -0.38 -11.94 30.77
N ASP A 402 -1.11 -13.05 30.88
CA ASP A 402 -0.74 -14.33 30.26
C ASP A 402 -0.76 -14.23 28.72
N LEU A 403 -1.80 -13.60 28.16
CA LEU A 403 -1.89 -13.32 26.72
C LEU A 403 -0.79 -12.37 26.20
N LEU A 404 -0.23 -11.53 27.08
CA LEU A 404 0.84 -10.57 26.77
C LEU A 404 2.24 -11.06 27.20
N ALA A 405 2.37 -12.29 27.72
CA ALA A 405 3.67 -12.87 28.01
C ALA A 405 4.48 -13.01 26.72
N VAL A 406 5.76 -12.66 26.76
CA VAL A 406 6.66 -12.75 25.60
C VAL A 406 7.29 -14.14 25.61
N PRO A 407 7.20 -14.92 24.52
CA PRO A 407 7.81 -16.24 24.41
C PRO A 407 9.31 -16.21 24.69
N GLU A 408 9.82 -17.26 25.34
CA GLU A 408 11.26 -17.41 25.57
C GLU A 408 11.95 -18.16 24.41
N GLY A 409 13.19 -17.77 24.10
CA GLY A 409 14.01 -18.42 23.10
C GLY A 409 15.16 -17.55 22.57
N PRO A 410 16.03 -18.12 21.71
CA PRO A 410 17.06 -17.37 21.02
C PRO A 410 16.47 -16.51 19.88
N ARG A 411 17.29 -15.57 19.39
CA ARG A 411 17.13 -14.92 18.08
C ARG A 411 18.35 -15.30 17.27
N THR A 412 18.22 -16.06 16.19
CA THR A 412 19.37 -16.66 15.50
C THR A 412 19.63 -16.10 14.11
N GLU A 413 20.90 -16.05 13.69
CA GLU A 413 21.24 -15.77 12.30
C GLU A 413 20.65 -16.85 11.35
N ALA A 414 20.51 -18.10 11.82
CA ALA A 414 19.87 -19.18 11.08
C ALA A 414 18.39 -18.89 10.77
N THR A 415 17.62 -18.39 11.75
CA THR A 415 16.23 -17.96 11.53
C THR A 415 16.15 -16.68 10.69
N LEU A 416 17.09 -15.74 10.85
CA LEU A 416 17.19 -14.56 9.98
C LEU A 416 17.35 -14.96 8.50
N ARG A 417 18.29 -15.86 8.20
CA ARG A 417 18.52 -16.44 6.86
C ARG A 417 17.26 -17.15 6.33
N THR A 418 16.63 -17.97 7.17
CA THR A 418 15.37 -18.66 6.83
C THR A 418 14.24 -17.68 6.52
N ASN A 419 14.14 -16.57 7.26
CA ASN A 419 13.12 -15.54 7.02
C ASN A 419 13.35 -14.81 5.68
N CYS A 420 14.60 -14.49 5.32
CA CYS A 420 14.95 -13.98 3.99
C CYS A 420 14.58 -14.97 2.87
N ALA A 421 15.04 -16.22 2.98
CA ALA A 421 14.86 -17.24 1.96
C ALA A 421 13.38 -17.60 1.74
N VAL A 422 12.60 -17.81 2.81
CA VAL A 422 11.18 -18.17 2.70
C VAL A 422 10.34 -16.95 2.30
N GLY A 423 10.59 -15.78 2.89
CA GLY A 423 9.84 -14.56 2.61
C GLY A 423 9.92 -14.11 1.15
N VAL A 424 11.12 -14.15 0.55
CA VAL A 424 11.30 -13.83 -0.87
C VAL A 424 10.71 -14.89 -1.80
N GLN A 425 10.92 -16.19 -1.52
CA GLN A 425 10.33 -17.27 -2.34
C GLN A 425 8.80 -17.19 -2.36
N TYR A 426 8.17 -16.89 -1.21
CA TYR A 426 6.73 -16.70 -1.13
C TYR A 426 6.27 -15.48 -1.95
N LEU A 427 6.92 -14.32 -1.76
CA LEU A 427 6.60 -13.09 -2.51
C LEU A 427 6.74 -13.29 -4.02
N GLU A 428 7.76 -14.01 -4.48
CA GLU A 428 7.98 -14.28 -5.91
C GLU A 428 6.86 -15.12 -6.54
N ALA A 429 6.42 -16.16 -5.85
CA ALA A 429 5.30 -17.00 -6.25
C ALA A 429 3.97 -16.24 -6.20
N TRP A 430 3.75 -15.43 -5.15
CA TRP A 430 2.55 -14.62 -4.99
C TRP A 430 2.42 -13.55 -6.08
N LEU A 431 3.50 -12.86 -6.43
CA LEU A 431 3.60 -11.96 -7.60
C LEU A 431 3.42 -12.71 -8.94
N GLY A 432 3.74 -14.01 -8.96
CA GLY A 432 3.45 -14.92 -10.07
C GLY A 432 1.96 -15.27 -10.21
N GLY A 433 1.15 -15.07 -9.16
CA GLY A 433 -0.26 -15.45 -9.08
C GLY A 433 -0.54 -16.70 -8.22
N MET A 434 0.43 -17.19 -7.45
CA MET A 434 0.33 -18.39 -6.62
C MET A 434 0.49 -18.04 -5.13
N GLY A 435 -0.59 -18.11 -4.34
CA GLY A 435 -0.55 -17.84 -2.90
C GLY A 435 -0.39 -19.07 -2.01
N CYS A 436 -0.46 -20.29 -2.56
CA CYS A 436 -0.28 -21.53 -1.80
C CYS A 436 1.00 -22.18 -2.31
N VAL A 437 2.09 -22.03 -1.55
CA VAL A 437 3.45 -22.18 -2.09
C VAL A 437 4.21 -23.29 -1.34
N PRO A 438 4.63 -24.37 -2.02
CA PRO A 438 5.44 -25.42 -1.41
C PRO A 438 6.89 -24.97 -1.26
N ILE A 439 7.30 -24.59 -0.05
CA ILE A 439 8.67 -24.13 0.28
C ILE A 439 9.28 -25.09 1.30
N ASP A 440 10.42 -25.70 0.95
CA ASP A 440 11.22 -26.60 1.81
C ASP A 440 10.40 -27.66 2.59
N ASN A 441 9.36 -28.21 1.92
CA ASN A 441 8.41 -29.22 2.40
C ASN A 441 7.32 -28.71 3.39
N LEU A 442 7.10 -27.41 3.47
CA LEU A 442 5.91 -26.79 4.05
C LEU A 442 5.03 -26.19 2.95
N MET A 443 3.72 -26.22 3.14
CA MET A 443 2.77 -25.48 2.29
C MET A 443 2.50 -24.12 2.95
N GLU A 444 3.18 -23.08 2.44
CA GLU A 444 3.21 -21.75 3.05
C GLU A 444 2.16 -20.82 2.41
N ASP A 445 1.62 -19.90 3.22
CA ASP A 445 0.66 -18.86 2.85
C ASP A 445 1.18 -17.46 3.25
N ALA A 446 0.38 -16.41 3.03
CA ALA A 446 0.85 -15.03 3.24
C ALA A 446 1.22 -14.75 4.71
N ALA A 447 0.56 -15.37 5.69
CA ALA A 447 0.90 -15.24 7.10
C ALA A 447 2.34 -15.68 7.41
N THR A 448 2.89 -16.68 6.69
CA THR A 448 4.32 -17.04 6.81
C THR A 448 5.23 -15.90 6.34
N ALA A 449 4.95 -15.29 5.18
CA ALA A 449 5.75 -14.17 4.69
C ALA A 449 5.62 -12.92 5.57
N GLU A 450 4.43 -12.69 6.15
CA GLU A 450 4.18 -11.61 7.11
C GLU A 450 5.02 -11.75 8.38
N ILE A 451 5.06 -12.94 9.01
CA ILE A 451 5.93 -13.15 10.18
C ILE A 451 7.41 -13.09 9.80
N CYS A 452 7.83 -13.59 8.62
CA CYS A 452 9.20 -13.48 8.14
C CYS A 452 9.67 -12.01 8.08
N ARG A 453 8.98 -11.14 7.35
CA ARG A 453 9.37 -9.72 7.24
C ARG A 453 9.20 -8.95 8.55
N THR A 454 8.17 -9.28 9.33
CA THR A 454 7.85 -8.54 10.57
C THR A 454 8.81 -8.90 11.71
N GLN A 455 9.32 -10.13 11.75
CA GLN A 455 10.38 -10.53 12.68
C GLN A 455 11.69 -9.81 12.38
N VAL A 456 12.10 -9.74 11.10
CA VAL A 456 13.29 -8.97 10.68
C VAL A 456 13.13 -7.48 11.05
N TRP A 457 11.98 -6.89 10.72
CA TRP A 457 11.68 -5.49 11.06
C TRP A 457 11.77 -5.24 12.56
N GLN A 458 11.20 -6.10 13.41
CA GLN A 458 11.26 -5.91 14.86
C GLN A 458 12.69 -6.01 15.39
N TRP A 459 13.48 -6.95 14.88
CA TRP A 459 14.88 -7.11 15.30
C TRP A 459 15.75 -5.93 14.88
N LEU A 460 15.53 -5.36 13.68
CA LEU A 460 16.17 -4.12 13.24
C LEU A 460 15.73 -2.91 14.08
N ARG A 461 14.42 -2.68 14.22
CA ARG A 461 13.84 -1.50 14.91
C ARG A 461 14.28 -1.36 16.36
N HIS A 462 14.50 -2.47 17.06
CA HIS A 462 14.88 -2.50 18.47
C HIS A 462 16.36 -2.86 18.72
N GLY A 463 17.20 -2.91 17.68
CA GLY A 463 18.62 -3.26 17.81
C GLY A 463 18.84 -4.61 18.50
N ALA A 464 18.03 -5.61 18.14
CA ALA A 464 17.99 -6.89 18.83
C ALA A 464 19.32 -7.65 18.68
N LYS A 465 19.76 -8.25 19.80
CA LYS A 465 20.92 -9.13 19.82
C LYS A 465 20.56 -10.51 19.28
N LEU A 466 21.38 -11.00 18.35
CA LEU A 466 21.38 -12.35 17.81
C LEU A 466 22.17 -13.32 18.71
N ASP A 467 22.24 -14.60 18.33
CA ASP A 467 23.19 -15.56 18.85
C ASP A 467 24.64 -15.12 18.58
N GLY A 468 25.52 -15.33 19.56
CA GLY A 468 26.83 -14.67 19.61
C GLY A 468 26.80 -13.22 20.12
N GLY A 469 25.63 -12.62 20.33
CA GLY A 469 25.46 -11.34 21.04
C GLY A 469 25.65 -10.07 20.20
N SER A 470 25.92 -10.21 18.90
CA SER A 470 25.95 -9.10 17.94
C SER A 470 24.56 -8.47 17.77
N VAL A 471 24.52 -7.15 17.56
CA VAL A 471 23.28 -6.42 17.24
C VAL A 471 23.01 -6.53 15.74
N LEU A 472 21.77 -6.85 15.36
CA LEU A 472 21.37 -6.84 13.95
C LEU A 472 21.31 -5.40 13.41
N THR A 473 22.12 -5.11 12.39
CA THR A 473 22.11 -3.83 11.65
C THR A 473 21.52 -4.01 10.26
N VAL A 474 21.06 -2.92 9.64
CA VAL A 474 20.57 -2.93 8.25
C VAL A 474 21.64 -3.47 7.31
N GLN A 475 22.90 -3.05 7.47
CA GLN A 475 24.03 -3.55 6.68
C GLN A 475 24.19 -5.08 6.79
N ARG A 476 24.10 -5.65 8.01
CA ARG A 476 24.21 -7.11 8.18
C ARG A 476 22.99 -7.85 7.64
N PHE A 477 21.79 -7.26 7.74
CA PHE A 477 20.59 -7.78 7.10
C PHE A 477 20.74 -7.84 5.56
N SER A 478 21.15 -6.73 4.91
CA SER A 478 21.32 -6.69 3.45
C SER A 478 22.40 -7.66 2.96
N GLN A 479 23.52 -7.80 3.69
CA GLN A 479 24.51 -8.85 3.42
C GLN A 479 23.88 -10.25 3.46
N ILE A 480 23.16 -10.58 4.52
CA ILE A 480 22.49 -11.88 4.68
C ILE A 480 21.46 -12.11 3.57
N LEU A 481 20.71 -11.07 3.18
CA LEU A 481 19.74 -11.15 2.08
C LEU A 481 20.44 -11.49 0.76
N ASP A 482 21.51 -10.78 0.37
CA ASP A 482 22.24 -11.07 -0.86
C ASP A 482 23.02 -12.40 -0.81
N GLU A 483 23.52 -12.82 0.35
CA GLU A 483 24.08 -14.16 0.58
C GLU A 483 23.03 -15.27 0.33
N GLU A 484 21.84 -15.17 0.92
CA GLU A 484 20.77 -16.17 0.73
C GLU A 484 20.18 -16.13 -0.69
N MET A 485 20.06 -14.96 -1.31
CA MET A 485 19.60 -14.85 -2.69
C MET A 485 20.61 -15.43 -3.69
N SER A 486 21.91 -15.30 -3.40
CA SER A 486 22.96 -15.97 -4.19
C SER A 486 22.84 -17.49 -4.09
N LYS A 487 22.69 -18.04 -2.88
CA LYS A 487 22.42 -19.48 -2.66
C LYS A 487 21.15 -19.94 -3.36
N LEU A 488 20.09 -19.15 -3.32
CA LEU A 488 18.81 -19.46 -3.96
C LEU A 488 18.90 -19.47 -5.49
N ARG A 489 19.63 -18.51 -6.09
CA ARG A 489 19.93 -18.48 -7.53
C ARG A 489 20.73 -19.70 -7.98
N SER A 490 21.66 -20.19 -7.15
CA SER A 490 22.34 -21.48 -7.38
C SER A 490 21.41 -22.70 -7.22
N LYS A 491 20.55 -22.72 -6.19
CA LYS A 491 19.60 -23.82 -5.90
C LYS A 491 18.52 -23.99 -6.97
N LEU A 492 18.00 -22.89 -7.51
CA LEU A 492 16.93 -22.87 -8.53
C LEU A 492 17.46 -22.88 -9.97
N GLY A 493 18.73 -22.53 -10.17
CA GLY A 493 19.32 -22.29 -11.48
C GLY A 493 19.03 -20.88 -12.00
N VAL A 494 20.04 -20.29 -12.66
CA VAL A 494 20.01 -18.89 -13.17
C VAL A 494 18.77 -18.61 -14.01
N GLU A 495 18.38 -19.52 -14.91
CA GLU A 495 17.22 -19.30 -15.79
C GLU A 495 15.90 -19.14 -15.02
N ARG A 496 15.64 -19.96 -13.98
CA ARG A 496 14.41 -19.88 -13.19
C ARG A 496 14.39 -18.64 -12.30
N PHE A 497 15.56 -18.22 -11.81
CA PHE A 497 15.70 -17.04 -10.97
C PHE A 497 15.52 -15.76 -11.80
N ASP A 498 16.27 -15.62 -12.87
CA ASP A 498 16.33 -14.39 -13.69
C ASP A 498 15.06 -14.18 -14.55
N LYS A 499 14.30 -15.25 -14.86
CA LYS A 499 12.96 -15.17 -15.49
C LYS A 499 11.82 -15.08 -14.46
N GLY A 500 12.10 -15.18 -13.17
CA GLY A 500 11.11 -15.08 -12.09
C GLY A 500 10.83 -13.64 -11.66
N ASN A 501 9.86 -13.44 -10.77
CA ASN A 501 9.60 -12.13 -10.16
C ASN A 501 10.58 -11.84 -8.99
N PHE A 502 11.78 -12.45 -9.00
CA PHE A 502 12.72 -12.40 -7.87
C PHE A 502 13.26 -11.00 -7.63
N ALA A 503 13.49 -10.20 -8.68
CA ALA A 503 13.94 -8.82 -8.53
C ALA A 503 12.93 -7.97 -7.73
N GLU A 504 11.65 -8.02 -8.09
CA GLU A 504 10.56 -7.35 -7.38
C GLU A 504 10.36 -7.92 -5.97
N ALA A 505 10.42 -9.24 -5.80
CA ALA A 505 10.21 -9.91 -4.51
C ALA A 505 11.32 -9.56 -3.49
N ILE A 506 12.59 -9.57 -3.90
CA ILE A 506 13.72 -9.14 -3.08
C ILE A 506 13.55 -7.67 -2.67
N ARG A 507 13.24 -6.81 -3.65
CA ARG A 507 13.09 -5.36 -3.45
C ARG A 507 11.94 -5.03 -2.49
N LEU A 508 10.82 -5.74 -2.58
CA LEU A 508 9.68 -5.60 -1.66
C LEU A 508 9.99 -6.17 -0.27
N PHE A 509 10.69 -7.31 -0.18
CA PHE A 509 11.06 -7.89 1.12
C PHE A 509 12.05 -6.99 1.89
N ASP A 510 13.05 -6.43 1.20
CA ASP A 510 13.97 -5.42 1.73
C ASP A 510 13.21 -4.18 2.23
N GLU A 511 12.34 -3.61 1.38
CA GLU A 511 11.51 -2.43 1.71
C GLU A 511 10.63 -2.68 2.95
N PHE A 512 9.91 -3.79 3.01
CA PHE A 512 9.03 -4.10 4.15
C PHE A 512 9.80 -4.42 5.44
N SER A 513 11.04 -4.91 5.33
CA SER A 513 11.88 -5.26 6.48
C SER A 513 12.64 -4.05 7.03
N THR A 514 13.00 -3.08 6.19
CA THR A 514 13.82 -1.90 6.55
C THR A 514 13.03 -0.60 6.72
N SER A 515 11.78 -0.54 6.26
CA SER A 515 10.89 0.63 6.39
C SER A 515 10.79 1.18 7.82
N GLU A 516 10.75 2.51 7.98
CA GLU A 516 10.71 3.16 9.30
C GLU A 516 9.42 2.83 10.08
N ARG A 517 8.27 2.85 9.39
CA ARG A 517 6.96 2.39 9.88
C ARG A 517 6.64 1.02 9.30
N LEU A 518 6.50 0.01 10.18
CA LEU A 518 5.99 -1.31 9.83
C LEU A 518 4.67 -1.18 9.04
N SER A 519 4.64 -1.63 7.78
CA SER A 519 3.39 -1.74 7.00
C SER A 519 2.42 -2.69 7.71
N ASP A 520 1.13 -2.34 7.75
CA ASP A 520 0.13 -3.17 8.42
C ASP A 520 -0.01 -4.56 7.76
N PHE A 521 0.15 -4.65 6.44
CA PHE A 521 0.19 -5.91 5.68
C PHE A 521 1.11 -5.78 4.44
N LEU A 522 1.79 -6.85 4.04
CA LEU A 522 2.59 -6.92 2.80
C LEU A 522 1.71 -6.96 1.55
N THR A 523 0.51 -7.52 1.68
CA THR A 523 -0.44 -7.74 0.58
C THR A 523 -0.94 -6.41 -0.02
N LEU A 524 -1.08 -5.36 0.80
CA LEU A 524 -1.59 -4.05 0.38
C LEU A 524 -0.74 -3.41 -0.75
N PRO A 525 0.57 -3.14 -0.56
CA PRO A 525 1.45 -2.64 -1.63
C PRO A 525 1.78 -3.70 -2.68
N ALA A 526 1.96 -4.97 -2.30
CA ALA A 526 2.26 -6.03 -3.26
C ALA A 526 1.11 -6.19 -4.29
N TYR A 527 -0.14 -5.96 -3.89
CA TYR A 527 -1.28 -6.11 -4.79
C TYR A 527 -1.27 -5.11 -5.96
N ASP A 528 -0.63 -3.94 -5.84
CA ASP A 528 -0.47 -3.04 -6.97
C ASP A 528 0.46 -3.58 -8.07
N TYR A 529 1.25 -4.62 -7.80
CA TYR A 529 2.05 -5.32 -8.81
C TYR A 529 1.23 -6.39 -9.56
N LEU A 530 0.23 -7.01 -8.91
CA LEU A 530 -0.71 -7.91 -9.57
C LEU A 530 -1.70 -7.15 -10.46
N VAL A 531 -2.24 -6.03 -9.97
CA VAL A 531 -3.25 -5.23 -10.68
C VAL A 531 -2.66 -4.42 -11.83
N GLN A 532 -1.50 -3.79 -11.60
CA GLN A 532 -0.87 -2.88 -12.57
C GLN A 532 0.28 -3.57 -13.32
N ARG A 533 0.21 -4.90 -13.49
CA ARG A 533 1.31 -5.76 -13.99
C ARG A 533 1.90 -5.15 -15.27
N PRO A 534 3.11 -4.54 -15.20
CA PRO A 534 3.61 -3.76 -16.31
C PRO A 534 3.97 -4.68 -17.50
N PRO A 535 3.90 -4.19 -18.74
CA PRO A 535 4.58 -4.87 -19.84
C PRO A 535 6.07 -5.05 -19.46
N SER A 536 6.60 -6.23 -19.70
CA SER A 536 7.82 -6.72 -19.04
C SER A 536 9.00 -5.75 -19.10
N GLY A 537 9.53 -5.42 -17.91
CA GLY A 537 10.65 -4.49 -17.76
C GLY A 537 10.28 -3.01 -17.81
N VAL A 538 9.15 -2.60 -17.22
CA VAL A 538 8.94 -1.21 -16.77
C VAL A 538 8.95 -1.19 -15.23
N SER A 539 10.06 -0.74 -14.67
CA SER A 539 10.18 -0.49 -13.22
C SER A 539 9.22 0.61 -12.79
N LYS A 540 8.58 0.46 -11.63
CA LYS A 540 7.79 1.55 -11.01
C LYS A 540 8.67 2.59 -10.33
N LEU A 541 9.96 2.32 -10.15
CA LEU A 541 10.93 3.36 -9.83
C LEU A 541 11.24 4.11 -11.12
N LEU A 542 10.74 5.35 -11.21
CA LEU A 542 11.19 6.31 -12.21
C LEU A 542 12.72 6.31 -12.24
N LEU A 543 13.26 6.09 -13.43
CA LEU A 543 14.68 6.13 -13.75
C LEU A 543 15.57 5.00 -13.18
N GLN A 544 15.07 3.91 -12.58
CA GLN A 544 15.95 2.81 -12.08
C GLN A 544 15.74 1.46 -12.79
N GLY A 545 16.82 0.70 -12.98
CA GLY A 545 16.83 -0.57 -13.71
C GLY A 545 17.91 -1.56 -13.23
N PRO A 546 18.14 -2.67 -13.96
CA PRO A 546 18.86 -3.84 -13.43
C PRO A 546 20.35 -3.59 -13.13
N ASN A 547 21.01 -2.69 -13.86
CA ASN A 547 22.43 -2.36 -13.64
C ASN A 547 22.63 -1.12 -12.73
N THR A 548 21.58 -0.56 -12.12
CA THR A 548 21.69 0.59 -11.21
C THR A 548 22.46 0.21 -9.93
N PRO A 549 23.61 0.85 -9.60
CA PRO A 549 24.44 0.44 -8.46
C PRO A 549 23.73 0.60 -7.10
N ARG A 550 23.34 -0.53 -6.48
CA ARG A 550 22.61 -0.56 -5.20
C ARG A 550 23.29 0.22 -4.08
N GLN A 551 24.62 0.14 -3.98
CA GLN A 551 25.39 0.82 -2.92
C GLN A 551 25.22 2.34 -2.95
N GLN A 552 25.14 2.95 -4.14
CA GLN A 552 24.93 4.39 -4.26
C GLN A 552 23.47 4.80 -3.98
N ILE A 553 22.50 3.92 -4.29
CA ILE A 553 21.10 4.11 -3.87
C ILE A 553 20.95 3.98 -2.33
N LEU A 554 21.73 3.10 -1.70
CA LEU A 554 21.78 2.99 -0.23
C LEU A 554 22.46 4.20 0.42
N GLU A 555 23.51 4.74 -0.19
CA GLU A 555 24.18 5.97 0.27
C GLU A 555 23.24 7.19 0.23
N ILE A 556 22.49 7.38 -0.87
CA ILE A 556 21.43 8.41 -0.94
C ILE A 556 20.37 8.21 0.15
N ARG A 557 19.98 6.95 0.44
CA ARG A 557 19.00 6.64 1.50
C ARG A 557 19.55 6.91 2.91
N SER A 558 20.80 6.53 3.18
CA SER A 558 21.50 6.84 4.43
C SER A 558 21.56 8.35 4.65
N ALA A 559 21.90 9.12 3.61
CA ALA A 559 21.92 10.57 3.69
C ALA A 559 20.55 11.22 4.01
N LEU A 560 19.47 10.67 3.48
CA LEU A 560 18.08 11.04 3.81
C LEU A 560 17.63 10.63 5.22
N MET A 561 18.30 9.65 5.85
CA MET A 561 18.01 9.22 7.23
C MET A 561 18.89 9.92 8.27
N GLU A 562 20.05 10.44 7.85
CA GLU A 562 21.08 11.04 8.71
C GLU A 562 21.17 12.57 8.58
N ASP A 563 20.16 13.21 7.94
CA ASP A 563 20.07 14.67 7.76
C ASP A 563 21.33 15.32 7.12
N ARG A 564 22.03 14.56 6.26
CA ARG A 564 23.33 14.93 5.67
C ARG A 564 23.30 15.10 4.15
N ALA A 565 24.31 15.79 3.63
CA ALA A 565 24.54 15.88 2.19
C ALA A 565 25.07 14.55 1.62
N CYS A 566 24.85 14.34 0.32
CA CYS A 566 25.33 13.18 -0.44
C CYS A 566 25.53 13.55 -1.91
N GLU A 567 26.61 13.07 -2.51
CA GLU A 567 26.86 13.11 -3.95
C GLU A 567 27.02 11.66 -4.44
N ALA A 568 26.29 11.29 -5.49
CA ALA A 568 26.23 9.92 -5.99
C ALA A 568 26.02 9.88 -7.51
N CYS A 569 26.82 9.08 -8.20
CA CYS A 569 26.69 8.82 -9.64
C CYS A 569 25.90 7.53 -9.87
N ILE A 570 24.63 7.64 -10.28
CA ILE A 570 23.73 6.49 -10.40
C ILE A 570 23.37 6.22 -11.86
N LEU A 571 23.54 4.97 -12.31
CA LEU A 571 23.03 4.56 -13.62
C LEU A 571 21.50 4.58 -13.57
N ASN A 572 20.91 5.38 -14.45
CA ASN A 572 19.49 5.60 -14.58
C ASN A 572 18.98 5.17 -15.97
N TYR A 573 17.66 5.07 -16.13
CA TYR A 573 17.02 4.52 -17.33
C TYR A 573 15.90 5.41 -17.84
N ARG A 574 15.95 5.79 -19.11
CA ARG A 574 14.91 6.56 -19.81
C ARG A 574 13.72 5.66 -20.16
N ARG A 575 12.59 6.25 -20.56
CA ARG A 575 11.31 5.53 -20.82
C ARG A 575 11.38 4.53 -21.98
N ASP A 576 12.32 4.73 -22.90
CA ASP A 576 12.66 3.85 -24.03
C ASP A 576 13.63 2.71 -23.64
N LYS A 577 13.99 2.60 -22.35
CA LYS A 577 14.99 1.70 -21.76
C LYS A 577 16.46 2.04 -22.07
N THR A 578 16.77 3.18 -22.69
CA THR A 578 18.16 3.64 -22.80
C THR A 578 18.73 4.03 -21.42
N SER A 579 19.94 3.56 -21.11
CA SER A 579 20.62 3.85 -19.85
C SER A 579 21.44 5.13 -19.93
N PHE A 580 21.43 5.94 -18.88
CA PHE A 580 22.22 7.16 -18.76
C PHE A 580 22.80 7.28 -17.34
N TRP A 581 24.00 7.84 -17.18
CA TRP A 581 24.58 8.13 -15.87
C TRP A 581 24.05 9.46 -15.34
N ASN A 582 23.51 9.46 -14.13
CA ASN A 582 22.94 10.64 -13.48
C ASN A 582 23.80 11.01 -12.25
N GLN A 583 24.47 12.17 -12.30
CA GLN A 583 25.14 12.75 -11.15
C GLN A 583 24.08 13.40 -10.25
N PHE A 584 23.75 12.73 -9.15
CA PHE A 584 22.76 13.17 -8.18
C PHE A 584 23.45 13.81 -6.98
N LEU A 585 23.16 15.09 -6.73
CA LEU A 585 23.60 15.81 -5.54
C LEU A 585 22.38 16.10 -4.65
N LEU A 586 22.44 15.63 -3.41
CA LEU A 586 21.45 15.83 -2.36
C LEU A 586 22.02 16.75 -1.28
N GLN A 587 21.32 17.84 -0.98
CA GLN A 587 21.68 18.80 0.05
C GLN A 587 20.50 19.02 1.01
N PRO A 588 20.62 18.70 2.32
CA PRO A 588 19.65 19.11 3.32
C PRO A 588 19.64 20.64 3.45
N VAL A 589 18.45 21.21 3.60
CA VAL A 589 18.22 22.64 3.84
C VAL A 589 17.61 22.76 5.23
N GLN A 590 18.37 23.37 6.14
CA GLN A 590 18.01 23.51 7.55
C GLN A 590 17.35 24.88 7.84
N ASP A 591 16.62 24.96 8.95
CA ASP A 591 16.13 26.20 9.53
C ASP A 591 17.15 26.83 10.50
N ALA A 592 16.75 27.93 11.16
CA ALA A 592 17.61 28.68 12.08
C ALA A 592 17.96 27.90 13.37
N ASP A 593 17.20 26.84 13.69
CA ASP A 593 17.45 25.96 14.83
C ASP A 593 18.28 24.72 14.43
N GLY A 594 18.80 24.69 13.18
CA GLY A 594 19.65 23.63 12.65
C GLY A 594 18.88 22.38 12.19
N LYS A 595 17.54 22.43 12.13
CA LYS A 595 16.70 21.28 11.79
C LYS A 595 16.40 21.26 10.29
N THR A 596 16.53 20.10 9.64
CA THR A 596 16.18 19.96 8.21
C THR A 596 14.69 20.20 7.99
N VAL A 597 14.38 21.15 7.10
CA VAL A 597 13.01 21.50 6.70
C VAL A 597 12.67 21.06 5.28
N MET A 598 13.67 20.85 4.43
CA MET A 598 13.52 20.23 3.10
C MET A 598 14.88 19.73 2.59
N TYR A 599 14.88 18.98 1.49
CA TYR A 599 16.09 18.66 0.73
C TYR A 599 16.04 19.31 -0.66
N LEU A 600 17.21 19.75 -1.15
CA LEU A 600 17.44 20.12 -2.54
C LEU A 600 18.12 18.95 -3.24
N GLY A 601 17.55 18.50 -4.36
CA GLY A 601 18.16 17.50 -5.24
C GLY A 601 18.50 18.12 -6.59
N LEU A 602 19.76 18.01 -7.02
CA LEU A 602 20.22 18.35 -8.36
C LEU A 602 20.55 17.07 -9.14
N GLN A 603 20.36 17.10 -10.46
CA GLN A 603 20.58 15.98 -11.37
C GLN A 603 21.23 16.48 -12.66
N ALA A 604 22.25 15.77 -13.12
CA ALA A 604 22.92 16.03 -14.39
C ALA A 604 23.18 14.71 -15.13
N ASP A 605 22.87 14.66 -16.42
CA ASP A 605 23.21 13.53 -17.28
C ASP A 605 24.69 13.64 -17.68
N VAL A 606 25.52 12.76 -17.11
CA VAL A 606 26.98 12.72 -17.28
C VAL A 606 27.41 11.51 -18.13
N THR A 607 26.50 10.98 -18.94
CA THR A 607 26.75 9.76 -19.74
C THR A 607 27.89 9.96 -20.74
N GLU A 608 27.93 11.09 -21.43
CA GLU A 608 28.98 11.40 -22.40
C GLU A 608 30.34 11.57 -21.70
N GLU A 609 30.36 12.21 -20.53
CA GLU A 609 31.57 12.45 -19.74
C GLU A 609 32.17 11.14 -19.19
N LEU A 610 31.33 10.15 -18.84
CA LEU A 610 31.75 8.83 -18.33
C LEU A 610 31.95 7.76 -19.42
N THR A 611 31.61 8.05 -20.67
CA THR A 611 31.90 7.16 -21.83
C THR A 611 32.96 7.74 -22.77
N ALA A 612 33.29 9.03 -22.66
CA ALA A 612 34.41 9.65 -23.33
C ALA A 612 35.74 8.96 -22.98
N GLY A 613 36.39 8.36 -23.99
CA GLY A 613 37.67 7.66 -23.85
C GLY A 613 37.57 6.14 -23.77
N SER A 614 36.38 5.54 -23.89
CA SER A 614 36.23 4.07 -24.01
C SER A 614 35.05 3.70 -24.92
N GLN A 615 35.24 2.75 -25.84
CA GLN A 615 34.17 2.21 -26.69
C GLN A 615 33.27 1.22 -25.93
N VAL A 616 32.81 1.62 -24.75
CA VAL A 616 32.19 0.76 -23.74
C VAL A 616 30.86 1.38 -23.34
N THR A 617 29.78 0.59 -23.33
CA THR A 617 28.44 1.10 -23.01
C THR A 617 28.30 1.42 -21.52
N ALA A 618 27.38 2.32 -21.18
CA ALA A 618 27.10 2.68 -19.78
C ALA A 618 26.71 1.46 -18.92
N GLU A 619 26.12 0.41 -19.51
CA GLU A 619 25.84 -0.86 -18.83
C GLU A 619 27.10 -1.70 -18.54
N GLU A 620 28.13 -1.62 -19.38
CA GLU A 620 29.40 -2.31 -19.18
C GLU A 620 30.27 -1.59 -18.16
N VAL A 621 30.31 -0.24 -18.20
CA VAL A 621 30.91 0.59 -17.14
C VAL A 621 30.30 0.26 -15.76
N ALA A 622 28.97 0.08 -15.69
CA ALA A 622 28.30 -0.31 -14.45
C ALA A 622 28.68 -1.72 -13.98
N LYS A 623 28.84 -2.69 -14.89
CA LYS A 623 29.30 -4.06 -14.58
C LYS A 623 30.75 -4.09 -14.09
N GLU A 624 31.64 -3.31 -14.69
CA GLU A 624 33.03 -3.20 -14.22
C GLU A 624 33.15 -2.53 -12.85
N SER A 625 32.44 -1.41 -12.63
CA SER A 625 32.48 -0.73 -11.32
C SER A 625 31.90 -1.62 -10.21
N ALA A 626 30.82 -2.37 -10.48
CA ALA A 626 30.26 -3.34 -9.53
C ALA A 626 31.25 -4.45 -9.14
N ALA A 627 32.25 -4.74 -9.96
CA ALA A 627 33.33 -5.69 -9.65
C ALA A 627 34.56 -5.05 -8.97
N LYS A 628 34.75 -3.73 -9.11
CA LYS A 628 35.93 -2.99 -8.60
C LYS A 628 35.67 -2.19 -7.31
N GLY A 629 34.41 -1.93 -6.96
CA GLY A 629 34.00 -1.45 -5.64
C GLY A 629 34.17 0.06 -5.39
N SER A 630 34.58 0.85 -6.39
CA SER A 630 34.64 2.30 -6.31
C SER A 630 34.16 2.98 -7.60
N PHE A 631 33.85 4.27 -7.47
CA PHE A 631 33.57 5.20 -8.56
C PHE A 631 34.26 6.51 -8.20
N GLU A 632 35.38 6.85 -8.85
CA GLU A 632 35.93 8.20 -8.76
C GLU A 632 35.12 9.07 -9.72
N THR A 633 34.46 10.10 -9.18
CA THR A 633 33.48 10.91 -9.91
C THR A 633 34.11 11.64 -11.09
N ALA A 634 33.46 11.55 -12.26
CA ALA A 634 33.56 12.62 -13.26
C ALA A 634 33.08 13.92 -12.62
N ARG A 635 34.03 14.77 -12.21
CA ARG A 635 33.72 16.13 -11.75
C ARG A 635 33.29 16.94 -12.95
N MET A 636 31.99 17.24 -13.04
CA MET A 636 31.53 18.48 -13.67
C MET A 636 32.35 19.66 -13.14
N GLN A 637 32.39 20.79 -13.87
CA GLN A 637 33.13 21.99 -13.44
C GLN A 637 32.64 22.51 -12.08
N HIS A 638 33.31 22.02 -11.04
CA HIS A 638 32.90 22.04 -9.63
C HIS A 638 32.56 23.46 -9.15
N GLN A 639 33.26 24.44 -9.71
CA GLN A 639 33.16 25.86 -9.39
C GLN A 639 31.75 26.44 -9.55
N GLN A 640 30.99 26.13 -10.61
CA GLN A 640 29.66 26.74 -10.82
C GLN A 640 28.61 26.23 -9.82
N VAL A 641 28.66 24.95 -9.44
CA VAL A 641 27.74 24.35 -8.45
C VAL A 641 28.18 24.74 -7.03
N VAL A 642 29.48 24.79 -6.75
CA VAL A 642 30.03 25.25 -5.47
C VAL A 642 29.77 26.75 -5.24
N GLU A 643 29.83 27.60 -6.27
CA GLU A 643 29.41 29.01 -6.17
C GLU A 643 27.92 29.13 -5.81
N LEU A 644 27.05 28.32 -6.45
CA LEU A 644 25.62 28.27 -6.13
C LEU A 644 25.37 27.85 -4.66
N LEU A 645 26.15 26.88 -4.16
CA LEU A 645 26.07 26.39 -2.78
C LEU A 645 26.68 27.37 -1.76
N ALA A 646 27.78 28.05 -2.08
CA ALA A 646 28.39 29.08 -1.23
C ALA A 646 27.46 30.29 -1.06
N ILE A 647 26.69 30.66 -2.09
CA ILE A 647 25.65 31.69 -2.03
C ILE A 647 24.49 31.28 -1.09
N LEU A 648 24.22 29.98 -0.95
CA LEU A 648 23.24 29.44 0.00
C LEU A 648 23.79 29.34 1.44
N GLN A 649 25.06 28.98 1.61
CA GLN A 649 25.69 28.83 2.93
C GLN A 649 26.06 30.16 3.62
N THR A 650 26.19 31.27 2.87
CA THR A 650 26.57 32.60 3.39
C THR A 650 25.40 33.39 4.04
N TRP A 651 24.37 32.71 4.56
CA TRP A 651 23.22 33.36 5.18
C TRP A 651 23.33 33.39 6.72
N GLN A 652 23.69 34.54 7.28
CA GLN A 652 23.23 34.94 8.60
C GLN A 652 21.93 35.74 8.46
N ALA A 653 20.97 35.52 9.36
CA ALA A 653 19.62 36.04 9.23
C ALA A 653 19.56 37.57 9.36
N PRO A 654 19.01 38.30 8.36
CA PRO A 654 18.59 39.69 8.54
C PRO A 654 17.43 39.75 9.54
N GLN A 655 17.49 40.67 10.50
CA GLN A 655 16.39 40.85 11.45
C GLN A 655 15.21 41.61 10.81
N ALA A 656 14.02 41.03 10.98
CA ALA A 656 12.68 41.64 10.87
C ALA A 656 12.17 42.17 9.51
N GLY A 657 10.90 41.84 9.21
CA GLY A 657 9.97 42.78 8.58
C GLY A 657 9.76 42.71 7.06
N LEU A 658 9.00 41.72 6.58
CA LEU A 658 8.28 41.80 5.30
C LEU A 658 6.86 41.22 5.42
N GLU A 659 5.85 42.04 5.17
CA GLU A 659 4.42 41.69 5.19
C GLU A 659 3.93 41.10 3.84
N PRO A 660 2.86 40.28 3.81
CA PRO A 660 2.32 39.74 2.56
C PRO A 660 1.59 40.80 1.72
N LEU A 661 1.97 40.92 0.44
CA LEU A 661 1.41 41.90 -0.51
C LEU A 661 -0.03 41.56 -0.96
N HIS A 662 -1.01 42.33 -0.47
CA HIS A 662 -2.38 42.35 -0.98
C HIS A 662 -2.49 43.13 -2.31
N ALA A 663 -2.12 42.50 -3.44
CA ALA A 663 -2.26 43.10 -4.77
C ALA A 663 -2.44 42.04 -5.90
N ALA A 664 -3.55 41.29 -5.89
CA ALA A 664 -3.77 40.19 -6.84
C ALA A 664 -5.24 39.88 -7.19
N GLN A 665 -6.16 40.86 -7.08
CA GLN A 665 -7.61 40.64 -7.29
C GLN A 665 -8.24 41.45 -8.44
N SER A 666 -7.46 42.30 -9.13
CA SER A 666 -7.96 43.29 -10.11
C SER A 666 -8.13 42.77 -11.55
N PHE A 667 -7.54 41.62 -11.91
CA PHE A 667 -7.41 41.19 -13.32
C PHE A 667 -8.02 39.83 -13.68
N GLY A 668 -8.82 39.21 -12.80
CA GLY A 668 -9.54 37.96 -13.08
C GLY A 668 -8.68 36.69 -13.22
N VAL A 669 -7.37 36.82 -13.42
CA VAL A 669 -6.40 35.73 -13.25
C VAL A 669 -6.27 35.45 -11.75
N ASN A 670 -6.65 34.24 -11.32
CA ASN A 670 -6.46 33.76 -9.95
C ASN A 670 -5.43 32.61 -9.94
N PRO A 671 -4.12 32.91 -9.91
CA PRO A 671 -3.08 31.90 -9.90
C PRO A 671 -2.77 31.51 -8.45
N SER A 672 -3.51 30.56 -7.90
CA SER A 672 -3.16 29.92 -6.62
C SER A 672 -1.93 29.02 -6.78
N ILE A 673 -0.77 29.64 -7.01
CA ILE A 673 0.54 28.97 -7.09
C ILE A 673 0.74 28.23 -5.75
N PRO A 674 0.99 26.92 -5.74
CA PRO A 674 1.13 26.15 -4.50
C PRO A 674 2.19 26.77 -3.59
N SER A 675 1.89 26.89 -2.30
CA SER A 675 2.84 27.42 -1.31
C SER A 675 4.14 26.61 -1.25
N SER A 676 4.06 25.30 -1.53
CA SER A 676 5.21 24.40 -1.73
C SER A 676 6.12 24.78 -2.90
N LEU A 677 5.58 25.40 -3.96
CA LEU A 677 6.35 25.91 -5.10
C LEU A 677 6.82 27.36 -4.86
N MET A 678 6.03 28.16 -4.15
CA MET A 678 6.39 29.55 -3.83
C MET A 678 7.57 29.65 -2.86
N MET A 679 7.64 28.80 -1.83
CA MET A 679 8.66 28.89 -0.78
C MET A 679 10.12 28.70 -1.27
N PRO A 680 10.44 27.81 -2.23
CA PRO A 680 11.76 27.77 -2.86
C PRO A 680 12.03 28.96 -3.78
N LEU A 681 11.03 29.39 -4.57
CA LEU A 681 11.18 30.46 -5.55
C LEU A 681 11.45 31.82 -4.91
N LEU A 682 10.80 32.11 -3.77
CA LEU A 682 11.07 33.32 -2.96
C LEU A 682 12.50 33.37 -2.39
N ARG A 683 13.29 32.30 -2.49
CA ARG A 683 14.71 32.26 -2.06
C ARG A 683 15.70 32.49 -3.21
N LEU A 684 15.24 32.57 -4.46
CA LEU A 684 16.11 32.84 -5.61
C LEU A 684 16.60 34.30 -5.61
N ARG A 685 17.91 34.53 -5.46
CA ARG A 685 18.56 35.85 -5.53
C ARG A 685 18.73 36.35 -6.98
N HIS A 686 17.79 36.04 -7.87
CA HIS A 686 17.84 36.43 -9.28
C HIS A 686 16.49 36.98 -9.79
N PRO A 687 16.50 37.86 -10.80
CA PRO A 687 15.31 38.17 -11.59
C PRO A 687 14.70 36.90 -12.18
N PHE A 688 13.43 36.61 -11.88
CA PHE A 688 12.72 35.49 -12.49
C PHE A 688 11.21 35.77 -12.64
N VAL A 689 10.59 35.03 -13.55
CA VAL A 689 9.13 34.98 -13.76
C VAL A 689 8.65 33.53 -13.86
N LEU A 690 7.40 33.29 -13.48
CA LEU A 690 6.65 32.07 -13.81
C LEU A 690 5.60 32.39 -14.87
N SER A 691 5.57 31.64 -15.97
CA SER A 691 4.44 31.65 -16.92
C SER A 691 3.64 30.35 -16.86
N ASN A 692 2.33 30.46 -17.11
CA ASN A 692 1.41 29.32 -17.11
C ASN A 692 1.04 28.93 -18.56
N PRO A 693 1.59 27.83 -19.11
CA PRO A 693 1.32 27.41 -20.49
C PRO A 693 -0.08 26.81 -20.70
N ARG A 694 -0.87 26.63 -19.63
CA ARG A 694 -2.27 26.15 -19.70
C ARG A 694 -3.27 27.28 -19.95
N LEU A 695 -2.80 28.53 -19.98
CA LEU A 695 -3.58 29.72 -20.32
C LEU A 695 -3.20 30.24 -21.72
N PRO A 696 -4.15 30.81 -22.49
CA PRO A 696 -3.86 31.38 -23.81
C PRO A 696 -2.71 32.39 -23.78
N ASP A 697 -1.82 32.31 -24.77
CA ASP A 697 -0.58 33.11 -24.90
C ASP A 697 0.52 32.88 -23.84
N GLY A 698 0.35 31.93 -22.92
CA GLY A 698 1.35 31.59 -21.89
C GLY A 698 1.75 32.78 -21.01
N PRO A 699 0.80 33.46 -20.34
CA PRO A 699 1.04 34.69 -19.58
C PRO A 699 1.87 34.45 -18.32
N ILE A 700 2.59 35.48 -17.90
CA ILE A 700 3.25 35.53 -16.60
C ILE A 700 2.18 35.52 -15.50
N CYS A 701 2.29 34.58 -14.56
CA CYS A 701 1.43 34.45 -13.39
C CYS A 701 2.10 34.92 -12.08
N HIS A 702 3.44 35.05 -12.07
CA HIS A 702 4.21 35.65 -10.98
C HIS A 702 5.55 36.20 -11.49
N ALA A 703 6.03 37.29 -10.89
CA ALA A 703 7.32 37.90 -11.19
C ALA A 703 8.02 38.30 -9.89
N SER A 704 9.33 38.06 -9.79
CA SER A 704 10.10 38.37 -8.59
C SER A 704 10.33 39.89 -8.43
N PRO A 705 10.51 40.41 -7.21
CA PRO A 705 10.83 41.83 -7.01
C PRO A 705 12.09 42.26 -7.78
N MET A 706 13.06 41.35 -7.94
CA MET A 706 14.28 41.59 -8.72
C MET A 706 14.00 41.69 -10.24
N PHE A 707 12.98 41.00 -10.76
CA PHE A 707 12.53 41.17 -12.15
C PHE A 707 11.87 42.53 -12.37
N LEU A 708 11.03 42.99 -11.43
CA LEU A 708 10.43 44.32 -11.48
C LEU A 708 11.50 45.42 -11.43
N ALA A 709 12.50 45.27 -10.56
CA ALA A 709 13.64 46.18 -10.46
C ALA A 709 14.52 46.18 -11.73
N LEU A 710 14.84 45.00 -12.29
CA LEU A 710 15.64 44.88 -13.51
C LEU A 710 14.97 45.52 -14.73
N THR A 711 13.67 45.25 -14.90
CA THR A 711 12.93 45.61 -16.13
C THR A 711 12.21 46.95 -16.03
N GLN A 712 12.09 47.52 -14.82
CA GLN A 712 11.37 48.75 -14.48
C GLN A 712 9.84 48.71 -14.69
N TYR A 713 9.27 47.54 -15.01
CA TYR A 713 7.81 47.37 -15.08
C TYR A 713 7.22 47.12 -13.70
N SER A 714 6.04 47.68 -13.44
CA SER A 714 5.26 47.38 -12.23
C SER A 714 4.55 46.02 -12.35
N ILE A 715 4.17 45.41 -11.23
CA ILE A 715 3.59 44.05 -11.22
C ILE A 715 2.32 43.94 -12.10
N ASP A 716 1.46 44.95 -12.07
CA ASP A 716 0.24 45.09 -12.88
C ASP A 716 0.52 45.23 -14.39
N GLN A 717 1.75 45.60 -14.77
CA GLN A 717 2.20 45.69 -16.17
C GLN A 717 2.92 44.43 -16.65
N VAL A 718 3.13 43.45 -15.76
CA VAL A 718 3.86 42.19 -16.04
C VAL A 718 2.93 40.99 -15.97
N VAL A 719 2.14 40.86 -14.91
CA VAL A 719 1.21 39.74 -14.71
C VAL A 719 0.10 39.78 -15.77
N GLY A 720 -0.30 38.60 -16.25
CA GLY A 720 -1.30 38.46 -17.32
C GLY A 720 -0.76 38.68 -18.74
N ARG A 721 0.53 39.03 -18.92
CA ARG A 721 1.15 39.26 -20.24
C ARG A 721 2.24 38.23 -20.52
N ASN A 722 2.46 37.91 -21.80
CA ASN A 722 3.61 37.12 -22.22
C ASN A 722 4.91 37.97 -22.14
N CYS A 723 6.03 37.38 -21.70
CA CYS A 723 7.30 38.08 -21.45
C CYS A 723 7.94 38.77 -22.67
N ARG A 724 7.43 38.53 -23.89
CA ARG A 724 7.90 39.18 -25.13
C ARG A 724 7.83 40.72 -25.13
N PHE A 725 7.16 41.36 -24.17
CA PHE A 725 7.15 42.83 -24.05
C PHE A 725 8.54 43.44 -23.77
N LEU A 726 9.53 42.63 -23.40
CA LEU A 726 10.94 43.04 -23.28
C LEU A 726 11.70 43.04 -24.63
N GLN A 727 11.08 42.59 -25.73
CA GLN A 727 11.71 42.52 -27.05
C GLN A 727 11.54 43.86 -27.80
N GLY A 728 12.52 44.20 -28.65
CA GLY A 728 12.54 45.45 -29.39
C GLY A 728 13.42 45.39 -30.64
N PRO A 729 13.75 46.53 -31.28
CA PRO A 729 14.30 46.55 -32.64
C PRO A 729 15.63 45.81 -32.86
N GLY A 730 16.46 45.67 -31.82
CA GLY A 730 17.72 44.93 -31.84
C GLY A 730 17.67 43.53 -31.21
N THR A 731 16.49 42.99 -30.92
CA THR A 731 16.35 41.62 -30.41
C THR A 731 16.56 40.61 -31.54
N ASP A 732 17.61 39.78 -31.43
CA ASP A 732 17.91 38.69 -32.38
C ASP A 732 16.73 37.68 -32.48
N ALA A 733 16.18 37.57 -33.69
CA ALA A 733 15.05 36.71 -33.99
C ALA A 733 15.36 35.21 -33.84
N ASP A 734 16.59 34.78 -34.14
CA ASP A 734 16.98 33.36 -34.09
C ASP A 734 17.08 32.86 -32.64
N GLN A 735 17.43 33.74 -31.70
CA GLN A 735 17.39 33.42 -30.27
C GLN A 735 15.94 33.33 -29.76
N VAL A 736 15.04 34.17 -30.27
CA VAL A 736 13.61 34.10 -29.97
C VAL A 736 12.97 32.83 -30.56
N LEU A 737 13.42 32.38 -31.74
CA LEU A 737 13.01 31.11 -32.33
C LEU A 737 13.45 29.92 -31.48
N LYS A 738 14.72 29.85 -31.04
CA LYS A 738 15.21 28.79 -30.13
C LYS A 738 14.39 28.67 -28.84
N VAL A 739 13.99 29.80 -28.24
CA VAL A 739 13.10 29.80 -27.07
C VAL A 739 11.68 29.32 -27.43
N ARG A 740 11.15 29.72 -28.59
CA ARG A 740 9.85 29.25 -29.07
C ARG A 740 9.84 27.74 -29.27
N GLU A 741 10.87 27.19 -29.91
CA GLU A 741 11.03 25.75 -30.14
C GLU A 741 11.11 24.96 -28.83
N ALA A 742 11.98 25.35 -27.90
CA ALA A 742 12.13 24.69 -26.60
C ALA A 742 10.85 24.69 -25.75
N VAL A 743 10.00 25.71 -25.89
CA VAL A 743 8.73 25.86 -25.17
C VAL A 743 7.56 25.11 -25.85
N HIS A 744 7.52 25.08 -27.19
CA HIS A 744 6.40 24.49 -27.97
C HIS A 744 6.70 23.09 -28.54
N SER A 745 7.91 22.56 -28.32
CA SER A 745 8.29 21.19 -28.65
C SER A 745 7.30 20.16 -28.05
N PRO A 746 7.02 19.03 -28.73
CA PRO A 746 6.28 17.90 -28.15
C PRO A 746 6.88 17.36 -26.84
N CYS A 747 8.17 17.63 -26.59
CA CYS A 747 8.78 17.47 -25.28
C CYS A 747 9.52 18.76 -24.90
N PRO A 748 8.88 19.67 -24.14
CA PRO A 748 9.52 20.92 -23.72
C PRO A 748 10.73 20.65 -22.83
N HIS A 749 11.81 21.39 -23.07
CA HIS A 749 13.11 21.21 -22.42
C HIS A 749 13.71 22.55 -21.98
N PRO A 750 14.73 22.55 -21.09
CA PRO A 750 15.46 23.76 -20.76
C PRO A 750 16.15 24.38 -21.98
N VAL A 751 16.33 25.69 -21.96
CA VAL A 751 17.07 26.46 -22.98
C VAL A 751 17.72 27.68 -22.34
N THR A 752 18.92 28.04 -22.80
CA THR A 752 19.60 29.29 -22.43
C THR A 752 19.96 30.04 -23.71
N VAL A 753 19.60 31.32 -23.77
CA VAL A 753 19.89 32.20 -24.91
C VAL A 753 20.36 33.57 -24.45
N ARG A 754 21.15 34.24 -25.29
CA ARG A 754 21.54 35.65 -25.10
C ARG A 754 20.77 36.49 -26.09
N LEU A 755 19.91 37.38 -25.63
CA LEU A 755 19.16 38.32 -26.46
C LEU A 755 19.20 39.73 -25.89
N LEU A 756 19.15 40.72 -26.78
CA LEU A 756 18.96 42.11 -26.38
C LEU A 756 17.51 42.30 -25.94
N ASN A 757 17.31 42.74 -24.70
CA ASN A 757 16.01 43.14 -24.15
C ASN A 757 16.01 44.63 -23.80
N TYR A 758 14.82 45.17 -23.57
CA TYR A 758 14.62 46.60 -23.30
C TYR A 758 13.88 46.77 -21.97
N ARG A 759 14.34 47.72 -21.14
CA ARG A 759 13.66 48.15 -19.92
C ARG A 759 12.49 49.09 -20.28
N ARG A 760 11.64 49.40 -19.30
CA ARG A 760 10.46 50.27 -19.50
C ARG A 760 10.80 51.67 -20.03
N ASP A 761 11.95 52.22 -19.65
CA ASP A 761 12.46 53.50 -20.16
C ASP A 761 13.01 53.46 -21.60
N GLY A 762 13.06 52.28 -22.22
CA GLY A 762 13.64 52.06 -23.56
C GLY A 762 15.14 51.73 -23.56
N THR A 763 15.79 51.66 -22.39
CA THR A 763 17.21 51.31 -22.27
C THR A 763 17.43 49.84 -22.66
N PRO A 764 18.31 49.53 -23.64
CA PRO A 764 18.67 48.17 -23.97
C PRO A 764 19.58 47.54 -22.88
N PHE A 765 19.42 46.25 -22.65
CA PHE A 765 20.29 45.42 -21.83
C PHE A 765 20.43 44.02 -22.43
N TRP A 766 21.56 43.38 -22.21
CA TRP A 766 21.84 42.03 -22.69
C TRP A 766 21.34 41.04 -21.65
N ASN A 767 20.33 40.27 -22.01
CA ASN A 767 19.73 39.26 -21.14
C ASN A 767 20.22 37.87 -21.53
N ASN A 768 20.95 37.22 -20.62
CA ASN A 768 21.24 35.80 -20.69
C ASN A 768 20.07 35.04 -20.04
N LEU A 769 18.99 34.90 -20.82
CA LEU A 769 17.72 34.29 -20.41
C LEU A 769 17.85 32.77 -20.36
N HIS A 770 17.55 32.17 -19.21
CA HIS A 770 17.32 30.74 -19.07
C HIS A 770 15.82 30.47 -18.90
N VAL A 771 15.28 29.47 -19.59
CA VAL A 771 13.88 29.02 -19.47
C VAL A 771 13.87 27.51 -19.23
N ALA A 772 13.10 27.05 -18.24
CA ALA A 772 12.95 25.63 -17.91
C ALA A 772 11.48 25.24 -17.58
N PRO A 773 11.02 24.05 -18.00
CA PRO A 773 9.68 23.55 -17.69
C PRO A 773 9.61 22.96 -16.27
N ILE A 774 8.67 23.45 -15.46
CA ILE A 774 8.29 22.85 -14.18
C ILE A 774 7.13 21.88 -14.46
N ARG A 775 7.31 20.61 -14.07
CA ARG A 775 6.35 19.53 -14.34
C ARG A 775 5.59 19.11 -13.08
N ASP A 776 4.38 18.60 -13.26
CA ASP A 776 3.56 18.01 -12.20
C ASP A 776 3.82 16.50 -12.02
N ASN A 777 3.10 15.89 -11.08
CA ASN A 777 3.10 14.46 -10.77
C ASN A 777 2.65 13.57 -11.93
N GLU A 778 2.02 14.14 -12.97
CA GLU A 778 1.58 13.46 -14.19
C GLU A 778 2.53 13.73 -15.38
N GLY A 779 3.69 14.37 -15.09
CA GLY A 779 4.75 14.69 -16.04
C GLY A 779 4.42 15.84 -16.99
N GLN A 780 3.24 16.46 -16.86
CA GLN A 780 2.80 17.55 -17.72
C GLN A 780 3.43 18.87 -17.26
N VAL A 781 3.67 19.80 -18.19
CA VAL A 781 4.21 21.11 -17.81
C VAL A 781 3.12 21.89 -17.06
N ALA A 782 3.40 22.26 -15.81
CA ALA A 782 2.55 23.08 -14.96
C ALA A 782 2.86 24.57 -15.13
N PHE A 783 4.15 24.91 -15.18
CA PHE A 783 4.66 26.27 -15.39
C PHE A 783 5.95 26.23 -16.20
N PHE A 784 6.35 27.34 -16.82
CA PHE A 784 7.75 27.58 -17.14
C PHE A 784 8.31 28.60 -16.16
N VAL A 785 9.53 28.35 -15.67
CA VAL A 785 10.33 29.38 -15.01
C VAL A 785 11.26 30.02 -16.04
N GLY A 786 11.28 31.35 -16.10
CA GLY A 786 12.25 32.11 -16.86
C GLY A 786 13.10 32.94 -15.92
N VAL A 787 14.42 32.75 -15.91
CA VAL A 787 15.40 33.51 -15.12
C VAL A 787 16.15 34.46 -16.04
N GLN A 788 16.28 35.73 -15.65
CA GLN A 788 16.89 36.79 -16.44
C GLN A 788 18.18 37.27 -15.77
N LEU A 789 19.27 37.32 -16.54
CA LEU A 789 20.59 37.73 -16.06
C LEU A 789 21.12 38.84 -16.95
N ASP A 790 21.31 40.02 -16.38
CA ASP A 790 21.86 41.19 -17.06
C ASP A 790 23.38 41.04 -17.17
N ILE A 791 23.86 40.88 -18.41
CA ILE A 791 25.30 40.72 -18.71
C ILE A 791 25.91 41.97 -19.36
N THR A 792 25.21 43.11 -19.35
CA THR A 792 25.67 44.36 -20.01
C THR A 792 26.95 44.96 -19.41
N LEU A 793 27.33 44.56 -18.20
CA LEU A 793 28.58 44.96 -17.54
C LEU A 793 29.55 43.78 -17.31
N GLY A 794 29.34 42.65 -17.98
CA GLY A 794 30.28 41.53 -17.97
C GLY A 794 31.57 41.83 -18.74
N PRO A 795 32.67 41.09 -18.50
CA PRO A 795 33.92 41.28 -19.26
C PRO A 795 33.69 41.05 -20.75
N SER A 796 34.24 41.94 -21.57
CA SER A 796 34.04 41.97 -23.02
C SER A 796 34.33 40.63 -23.66
N SER A 797 33.45 40.19 -24.57
CA SER A 797 33.81 39.23 -25.60
C SER A 797 35.00 39.76 -26.39
N ALA A 798 35.92 38.87 -26.78
CA ALA A 798 36.87 39.18 -27.83
C ALA A 798 36.11 39.34 -29.16
N ALA A 799 36.13 40.55 -29.72
CA ALA A 799 36.31 40.70 -31.16
C ALA A 799 37.77 40.27 -31.48
N PRO A 800 38.12 39.79 -32.69
CA PRO A 800 37.59 40.22 -34.00
C PRO A 800 37.10 39.00 -34.83
N ASP A 801 36.95 38.94 -36.16
CA ASP A 801 37.45 39.73 -37.29
C ASP A 801 36.42 39.96 -38.41
N SER A 802 36.56 41.08 -39.11
CA SER A 802 35.75 41.48 -40.26
C SER A 802 36.55 41.45 -41.57
N GLU A 803 37.22 40.34 -41.89
CA GLU A 803 38.14 40.27 -43.06
C GLU A 803 38.04 38.99 -43.92
N GLN A 804 36.96 38.20 -43.81
CA GLN A 804 36.72 37.03 -44.68
C GLN A 804 35.46 37.13 -45.58
N ALA A 805 34.86 38.31 -45.69
CA ALA A 805 33.65 38.53 -46.49
C ALA A 805 33.86 38.51 -48.02
N ASP A 806 35.11 38.67 -48.50
CA ASP A 806 35.40 38.91 -49.93
C ASP A 806 35.93 37.70 -50.72
N MET A 807 36.17 36.55 -50.09
CA MET A 807 36.74 35.38 -50.78
C MET A 807 35.68 34.43 -51.40
N VAL A 808 34.39 34.64 -51.13
CA VAL A 808 33.28 33.81 -51.66
C VAL A 808 32.37 34.59 -52.64
N ARG A 809 32.96 35.56 -53.36
CA ARG A 809 32.32 36.28 -54.48
C ARG A 809 32.90 35.92 -55.86
N ARG A 810 33.66 34.84 -55.96
CA ARG A 810 34.26 34.34 -57.21
C ARG A 810 34.12 32.82 -57.36
N HIS A 811 32.90 32.36 -57.61
CA HIS A 811 32.57 31.37 -58.65
C HIS A 811 31.08 31.04 -58.60
N THR A 812 30.28 31.89 -59.26
CA THR A 812 29.18 31.37 -60.07
C THR A 812 29.76 30.83 -61.39
N ASP A 813 28.89 30.24 -62.21
CA ASP A 813 29.09 29.89 -63.62
C ASP A 813 29.77 28.53 -63.89
N SER A 814 28.95 27.47 -63.85
CA SER A 814 28.65 26.72 -65.09
C SER A 814 27.41 25.83 -64.92
N GLU A 815 26.61 25.75 -65.99
CA GLU A 815 25.59 24.72 -66.16
C GLU A 815 26.24 23.38 -66.55
N VAL A 816 25.54 22.25 -66.40
CA VAL A 816 25.25 21.30 -67.52
C VAL A 816 24.42 20.11 -67.04
N THR A 817 23.60 19.60 -67.95
CA THR A 817 22.59 18.56 -67.77
C THR A 817 23.10 17.10 -67.86
N ALA A 818 22.34 16.23 -67.22
CA ALA A 818 22.02 14.84 -67.61
C ALA A 818 23.09 13.71 -67.52
N GLY A 819 22.64 12.59 -66.92
CA GLY A 819 23.22 11.25 -67.03
C GLY A 819 22.18 10.22 -66.58
N ARG A 820 21.98 9.13 -67.34
CA ARG A 820 20.97 8.08 -67.05
C ARG A 820 21.63 6.79 -66.54
N CYS A 821 20.90 6.07 -65.68
CA CYS A 821 20.53 4.65 -65.79
C CYS A 821 19.64 4.31 -64.56
N GLN A 822 18.51 3.59 -64.62
CA GLN A 822 18.12 2.33 -65.31
C GLN A 822 18.94 1.11 -64.80
N ASP A 823 18.36 -0.02 -64.42
CA ASP A 823 16.94 -0.42 -64.41
C ASP A 823 16.69 -1.62 -63.48
N ALA A 824 15.44 -2.11 -63.43
CA ALA A 824 15.02 -3.45 -62.94
C ALA A 824 15.05 -3.71 -61.40
N ALA A 825 14.16 -4.54 -60.81
CA ALA A 825 12.99 -5.23 -61.37
C ALA A 825 11.83 -5.46 -60.37
N SER A 826 10.67 -5.71 -60.97
CA SER A 826 9.38 -6.21 -60.49
C SER A 826 9.42 -7.52 -59.67
N GLY A 827 8.31 -8.01 -59.09
CA GLY A 827 6.88 -7.59 -59.20
C GLY A 827 6.11 -7.77 -57.88
N SER A 828 4.93 -7.14 -57.68
CA SER A 828 3.63 -7.34 -58.36
C SER A 828 2.81 -8.50 -57.73
N SER A 829 1.47 -8.52 -57.69
CA SER A 829 0.45 -7.64 -58.30
C SER A 829 -0.91 -7.74 -57.57
N SER A 830 -1.86 -6.85 -57.93
CA SER A 830 -3.32 -7.01 -57.81
C SER A 830 -3.97 -6.93 -56.40
N ALA A 831 -5.19 -6.40 -56.21
CA ALA A 831 -6.14 -5.82 -57.18
C ALA A 831 -7.06 -4.72 -56.55
N CYS A 832 -7.57 -3.82 -57.40
CA CYS A 832 -8.98 -3.40 -57.58
C CYS A 832 -9.95 -3.29 -56.36
N LEU A 833 -10.88 -2.33 -56.27
CA LEU A 833 -11.50 -1.44 -57.27
C LEU A 833 -12.33 -0.30 -56.58
N HIS A 834 -12.30 0.94 -57.09
CA HIS A 834 -13.34 2.02 -57.02
C HIS A 834 -13.96 2.45 -55.64
N ARG A 835 -14.59 3.64 -55.45
CA ARG A 835 -15.10 4.71 -56.34
C ARG A 835 -15.15 6.08 -55.62
N GLN A 836 -15.09 7.18 -56.38
CA GLN A 836 -15.49 8.57 -56.00
C GLN A 836 -17.02 8.77 -56.27
N PRO A 837 -17.76 9.84 -55.84
CA PRO A 837 -17.31 11.25 -55.75
C PRO A 837 -17.89 12.19 -54.63
N GLU A 838 -17.42 13.44 -54.65
CA GLU A 838 -17.91 14.71 -54.05
C GLU A 838 -19.17 15.29 -54.79
N PRO A 839 -19.67 16.54 -54.52
CA PRO A 839 -20.08 17.22 -53.27
C PRO A 839 -21.47 17.94 -53.38
N LEU A 840 -21.86 18.81 -52.41
CA LEU A 840 -22.40 20.21 -52.55
C LEU A 840 -23.33 20.69 -51.38
N LEU A 841 -23.08 21.94 -50.89
CA LEU A 841 -23.97 23.06 -50.46
C LEU A 841 -25.45 22.82 -50.04
N SER A 842 -26.15 23.60 -49.17
CA SER A 842 -26.09 25.00 -48.65
C SER A 842 -27.16 25.17 -47.53
N ALA A 843 -27.39 26.27 -46.76
CA ALA A 843 -26.62 27.44 -46.23
C ALA A 843 -27.56 28.22 -45.23
N LEU A 844 -27.29 29.51 -44.92
CA LEU A 844 -28.08 30.49 -44.12
C LEU A 844 -28.13 30.29 -42.58
N SER A 845 -28.28 31.32 -41.71
CA SER A 845 -27.79 32.72 -41.69
C SER A 845 -27.98 33.33 -40.28
N ALA A 846 -27.11 34.24 -39.81
CA ALA A 846 -27.19 34.88 -38.47
C ALA A 846 -28.18 36.07 -38.43
N PRO A 847 -28.50 36.65 -37.24
CA PRO A 847 -27.67 37.76 -36.72
C PRO A 847 -27.55 37.91 -35.18
N CYS A 848 -26.70 38.86 -34.75
CA CYS A 848 -26.67 39.79 -33.59
C CYS A 848 -27.65 39.65 -32.38
N ALA A 849 -27.33 40.16 -31.17
CA ALA A 849 -26.08 40.66 -30.57
C ALA A 849 -26.24 40.97 -29.04
N LEU A 850 -25.09 41.16 -28.37
CA LEU A 850 -24.82 41.88 -27.11
C LEU A 850 -25.96 42.59 -26.36
N GLN A 851 -26.10 42.30 -25.06
CA GLN A 851 -25.79 43.26 -23.98
C GLN A 851 -25.60 42.55 -22.62
N ALA A 852 -25.02 43.24 -21.63
CA ALA A 852 -24.64 42.68 -20.33
C ALA A 852 -25.12 43.55 -19.16
N ALA A 853 -25.47 42.90 -18.04
CA ALA A 853 -25.63 43.52 -16.72
C ALA A 853 -25.41 42.47 -15.62
N ASP A 854 -24.60 42.84 -14.63
CA ASP A 854 -24.31 42.16 -13.36
C ASP A 854 -24.70 43.18 -12.24
N PRO A 855 -24.73 42.90 -10.92
CA PRO A 855 -24.41 41.65 -10.21
C PRO A 855 -25.42 41.26 -9.08
N SER A 856 -25.00 40.27 -8.27
CA SER A 856 -25.25 40.12 -6.82
C SER A 856 -26.40 39.23 -6.27
N ASP A 857 -26.20 38.83 -5.00
CA ASP A 857 -27.15 38.21 -4.05
C ASP A 857 -27.74 36.81 -4.34
N LYS A 858 -26.91 35.90 -4.88
CA LYS A 858 -27.06 34.44 -4.59
C LYS A 858 -25.86 33.74 -3.94
N GLU A 859 -24.77 34.44 -3.66
CA GLU A 859 -23.61 33.87 -2.93
C GLU A 859 -23.88 33.60 -1.43
N ARG A 860 -24.98 34.13 -0.87
CA ARG A 860 -25.34 33.97 0.56
C ARG A 860 -25.97 32.63 0.96
N ARG A 861 -25.95 31.59 0.10
CA ARG A 861 -26.43 30.23 0.45
C ARG A 861 -25.48 29.06 0.13
N ALA A 862 -24.24 29.34 -0.30
CA ALA A 862 -23.18 28.33 -0.43
C ALA A 862 -22.27 28.21 0.82
N GLN A 863 -22.49 29.02 1.86
CA GLN A 863 -21.57 29.21 2.98
C GLN A 863 -21.76 28.25 4.19
N GLN A 864 -22.52 27.15 4.05
CA GLN A 864 -22.78 26.20 5.14
C GLN A 864 -22.70 24.72 4.71
N SER A 865 -21.51 24.23 4.35
CA SER A 865 -21.13 22.78 4.46
C SER A 865 -19.64 22.44 4.26
N VAL A 866 -18.69 23.37 4.52
CA VAL A 866 -17.23 23.07 4.45
C VAL A 866 -16.53 23.39 5.78
N VAL A 867 -17.04 22.82 6.88
CA VAL A 867 -16.46 22.93 8.24
C VAL A 867 -16.13 21.53 8.83
N ALA A 868 -16.18 20.49 7.99
CA ALA A 868 -16.08 19.08 8.40
C ALA A 868 -15.01 18.28 7.63
N ALA A 869 -13.84 18.87 7.35
CA ALA A 869 -12.72 18.18 6.71
C ALA A 869 -11.30 18.55 7.23
N VAL A 870 -11.12 19.72 7.85
CA VAL A 870 -9.79 20.20 8.31
C VAL A 870 -9.81 20.54 9.80
N ARG A 871 -9.97 19.53 10.67
CA ARG A 871 -9.94 19.73 12.13
C ARG A 871 -9.33 18.60 12.98
N VAL A 872 -8.54 17.71 12.35
CA VAL A 872 -7.90 16.56 13.04
C VAL A 872 -6.36 16.66 13.05
N ALA A 873 -5.74 17.39 12.13
CA ALA A 873 -4.28 17.41 11.95
C ALA A 873 -3.48 18.39 12.88
N CYS A 874 -4.15 19.22 13.69
CA CYS A 874 -3.47 20.24 14.52
C CYS A 874 -3.92 20.23 16.00
N ARG A 875 -3.85 19.06 16.67
CA ARG A 875 -3.98 18.94 18.14
C ARG A 875 -3.07 17.86 18.75
N SER A 876 -1.76 18.01 18.55
CA SER A 876 -0.73 17.19 19.22
C SER A 876 0.46 18.01 19.77
N LEU A 877 0.64 19.26 19.35
CA LEU A 877 1.63 20.19 19.90
C LEU A 877 0.93 21.38 20.56
N GLY A 878 0.67 21.23 21.87
CA GLY A 878 -0.04 22.20 22.71
C GLY A 878 0.87 22.93 23.68
N ALA A 879 1.95 23.56 23.21
CA ALA A 879 2.70 24.51 24.02
C ALA A 879 1.79 25.70 24.39
N LYS A 880 1.71 26.03 25.69
CA LYS A 880 0.94 27.17 26.19
C LYS A 880 1.86 28.36 26.42
N GLU A 881 1.60 29.47 25.74
CA GLU A 881 1.81 30.83 26.24
C GLU A 881 1.12 31.82 25.29
N GLY A 882 0.58 32.95 25.73
CA GLY A 882 0.38 33.42 27.11
C GLY A 882 -0.40 34.74 27.11
N LEU A 883 -0.96 35.15 28.24
CA LEU A 883 -1.53 36.50 28.38
C LEU A 883 -1.33 37.01 29.81
N ARG A 884 -0.78 38.23 29.90
CA ARG A 884 -0.13 38.80 31.09
C ARG A 884 -1.12 39.16 32.21
N ARG A 885 -0.69 39.01 33.46
CA ARG A 885 -0.60 40.15 34.40
C ARG A 885 0.35 39.88 35.57
N SER A 886 0.86 40.96 36.13
CA SER A 886 1.92 41.03 37.14
C SER A 886 1.39 41.03 38.57
N ALA A 887 2.08 40.32 39.46
CA ALA A 887 2.24 40.67 40.87
C ALA A 887 3.48 39.94 41.43
N ASP A 888 4.37 40.66 42.10
CA ASP A 888 5.47 40.08 42.87
C ASP A 888 4.93 39.41 44.15
N PHE A 889 5.61 38.37 44.67
CA PHE A 889 6.12 38.38 46.06
C PHE A 889 7.12 37.22 46.33
N GLN A 890 7.86 37.38 47.42
CA GLN A 890 9.13 36.76 47.80
C GLN A 890 9.12 35.29 48.35
N GLN A 891 10.32 34.68 48.25
CA GLN A 891 11.03 33.86 49.28
C GLN A 891 10.79 32.33 49.54
N HIS A 892 11.88 31.58 49.29
CA HIS A 892 12.59 30.58 50.15
C HIS A 892 11.99 29.22 50.62
N ALA A 893 12.95 28.33 50.97
CA ALA A 893 12.88 26.97 51.54
C ALA A 893 12.27 25.87 50.62
N SER A 894 12.89 24.74 50.24
CA SER A 894 14.07 23.92 50.68
C SER A 894 13.82 22.82 51.74
N MET A 895 14.58 21.71 51.59
CA MET A 895 14.74 20.52 52.48
C MET A 895 13.70 19.37 52.43
N ASP A 896 14.06 18.32 51.68
CA ASP A 896 14.49 17.00 52.18
C ASP A 896 13.57 15.98 52.90
N THR A 897 13.32 14.88 52.17
CA THR A 897 13.38 13.43 52.57
C THR A 897 12.35 12.82 53.56
N PRO A 898 12.19 11.46 53.59
CA PRO A 898 10.85 10.85 53.78
C PRO A 898 10.78 9.72 54.85
N LEU A 899 9.88 8.73 54.63
CA LEU A 899 9.56 7.53 55.46
C LEU A 899 8.53 7.84 56.57
N ARG A 900 7.53 6.99 56.90
CA ARG A 900 7.57 5.52 57.05
C ARG A 900 6.19 4.83 56.83
N ARG A 901 6.14 3.49 56.90
CA ARG A 901 4.93 2.64 56.82
C ARG A 901 4.21 2.45 58.17
N VAL A 902 2.87 2.44 58.16
CA VAL A 902 1.91 1.66 59.00
C VAL A 902 0.62 1.60 58.12
N SER A 903 0.07 0.50 57.58
CA SER A 903 -0.41 -0.82 58.08
C SER A 903 -1.76 -0.78 58.84
N SER A 904 -2.47 -1.93 58.84
CA SER A 904 -3.78 -2.25 59.44
C SER A 904 -5.05 -1.51 58.95
N ASP A 905 -5.80 -2.18 58.08
CA ASP A 905 -7.17 -2.68 58.31
C ASP A 905 -8.17 -1.92 59.21
N ALA A 906 -9.34 -1.59 58.66
CA ALA A 906 -10.64 -1.85 59.28
C ALA A 906 -11.80 -1.82 58.26
N GLN A 907 -12.87 -2.57 58.54
CA GLN A 907 -14.15 -2.54 57.81
C GLN A 907 -15.15 -1.61 58.54
N GLY A 908 -16.18 -1.04 57.87
CA GLY A 908 -17.33 -0.50 58.63
C GLY A 908 -18.27 0.55 58.00
N ALA A 909 -19.30 0.07 57.30
CA ALA A 909 -20.69 0.59 57.28
C ALA A 909 -21.05 2.11 57.33
N ARG A 910 -21.63 2.59 56.21
CA ARG A 910 -22.96 3.27 56.06
C ARG A 910 -23.39 4.41 57.03
N ARG A 911 -23.60 5.62 56.45
CA ARG A 911 -24.85 6.46 56.39
C ARG A 911 -24.44 7.88 55.90
N SER A 912 -24.94 8.48 54.81
CA SER A 912 -26.32 8.89 54.37
C SER A 912 -26.82 10.21 55.00
N VAL A 913 -27.72 10.94 54.30
CA VAL A 913 -28.20 12.34 54.53
C VAL A 913 -27.34 13.40 53.80
N ASP A 914 -27.85 14.34 52.99
CA ASP A 914 -29.17 14.47 52.32
C ASP A 914 -29.08 15.35 51.05
N GLY A 915 -30.12 15.39 50.20
CA GLY A 915 -30.11 16.22 48.97
C GLY A 915 -31.33 16.12 48.02
N ALA A 916 -32.54 16.40 48.50
CA ALA A 916 -33.80 16.46 47.73
C ALA A 916 -34.05 17.87 47.14
N LEU A 917 -34.78 18.14 46.04
CA LEU A 917 -35.56 17.39 45.00
C LEU A 917 -35.35 18.14 43.64
N PHE A 918 -35.98 17.95 42.47
CA PHE A 918 -37.19 17.29 41.90
C PHE A 918 -36.89 17.03 40.38
N ARG A 919 -37.74 16.65 39.39
CA ARG A 919 -39.18 16.38 39.18
C ARG A 919 -39.36 15.37 38.00
N LEU A 920 -40.56 15.25 37.42
CA LEU A 920 -40.88 14.49 36.17
C LEU A 920 -41.70 15.36 35.20
N PRO A 921 -41.92 14.93 33.93
CA PRO A 921 -43.17 14.19 33.66
C PRO A 921 -42.98 12.90 32.83
N SER A 922 -44.04 12.10 32.74
CA SER A 922 -44.06 10.71 32.23
C SER A 922 -45.11 10.48 31.13
N ARG A 923 -44.85 9.51 30.23
CA ARG A 923 -45.77 8.61 29.47
C ARG A 923 -44.99 8.03 28.25
N PHE A 924 -45.27 6.84 27.70
CA PHE A 924 -46.47 5.99 27.74
C PHE A 924 -46.15 4.48 27.92
N SER A 925 -47.15 3.74 28.40
CA SER A 925 -47.43 2.27 28.29
C SER A 925 -46.32 1.24 28.02
N ARG A 926 -46.27 0.24 28.90
CA ARG A 926 -45.90 -1.16 28.55
C ARG A 926 -46.99 -1.78 27.68
N GLU A 927 -46.63 -2.79 26.89
CA GLU A 927 -47.49 -3.95 26.64
C GLU A 927 -46.63 -5.21 26.57
N ALA A 928 -47.23 -6.40 26.77
CA ALA A 928 -46.48 -7.65 26.94
C ALA A 928 -47.10 -8.82 26.18
N ILE A 929 -46.21 -9.70 25.74
CA ILE A 929 -46.37 -11.06 25.21
C ILE A 929 -47.68 -11.77 25.59
N PRO A 930 -48.34 -12.40 24.60
CA PRO A 930 -48.99 -13.68 24.78
C PRO A 930 -48.35 -14.79 23.90
N HIS A 931 -47.73 -15.78 24.54
CA HIS A 931 -47.79 -17.18 24.09
C HIS A 931 -49.11 -17.76 24.62
N PRO A 932 -49.76 -18.75 23.97
CA PRO A 932 -49.11 -19.94 23.40
C PRO A 932 -49.22 -20.10 21.88
N GLY A 933 -48.32 -20.94 21.36
CA GLY A 933 -48.08 -21.27 19.96
C GLY A 933 -46.69 -21.86 19.84
#